data_AF-A0A1C6CDV3-F1
#
_entry.id   AF-A0A1C6CDV3-F1
#
_cell.length_a   1.000
_cell.length_b   1.000
_cell.length_c   1.000
_cell.angle_alpha   90.00
_cell.angle_beta   90.00
_cell.angle_gamma   90.00
#
_symmetry.space_group_name_H-M   'P 1'
#
loop_
_entity.id
_entity.type
_entity.pdbx_description
1 polymer ?
#
loop_
_entity_poly.entity_id
_entity_poly.type
_entity_poly.pdbx_seq_one_letter_code
_entity_poly.pdbx_strand_id
1 'polypeptide(L)'
;MITDKQRQRDYEYEADYQSKSRYTTEQWTNILNSGQLDENNISLLKQIYSSFNHAATLLQLSFESNRTQEDLLSQLNAAGQLLGEANSMNPEVDYEGNEYWWYLFFWGKNTDAKTLELKMHPELTEAIGALYPELEEAYYAFMSDVERSLQIRYSQEDAVWIAAAVLLYEKYYCNPGINSDDILLMQYEVQTRSQKVYGQDVNANTITQICNADERGHRFNYLRDIYKYYRVSFPGEFEGERERPDPEEVDYNAYIYSILGYMKLTKLTDFIEHEYAHLVDESYVELTNANGFVRMAAYLSRQGGTVFSPDDTSDKAISLRADGEDAAETFHKISEAILKEYPNFIYASKADWYLPESGVIAGILQDSLYIPSYAGHNAFIGIRTVLDEDKLNIEVSLNLPCVSDEEVMLDIHDKCNMLTLMTAAPFQVTLVPAEASDLAPFGDKIKASVLYHYDDFKTMSEEDIVGLFSTSLEIFASYYTDICQNYYPAIENSEDITASASSEDPLAAALGSKLTYRPASDVPGPQVIYKEGGTPASTDFITKAIQGYGTTSSSDEKTYENESTQGISSDISSDHEDEVSSFVNKAALEADDDEVPARKTGNYSTGTASVTGAGTNRITDNRNSNASASSTSSGSSTGAGIPIAASVSITPESVWPYPDNAIASTHPDRKDQSFRLYPKNTLIKGPVKTGKFHQAIMTAVGIIEGKDSNMMNIEPVPDVLEHYQQYVDEGRILHISYPDINSDGYDGFIERKCGPFTEDGIFKKFANQCADGRYVIMMEEVDLNWMHLFRETAVLLRENRREGTSSETAVTLPLSKEKFRLPSNLYIVATCDSIVCEDTITGAIDHDFFIRPVSPEPEILHGMRIEGISLQRLMTTLNMRLSYFLGADYQLGEGFFLQSPDKDSFISLCRIFREQLIPLLEKWFDGDIERIRYVLGDNGKSRPDTIFFQEIPFRDGLFKGDIPDSFDKERRIYRCNEESFYNPKSYIDIYE
;
A
#
# COMPACT_ATOMS: atom_id res chain seq x y z
N MET A 1 -33.30 21.73 -20.20
CA MET A 1 -33.34 22.10 -21.64
C MET A 1 -31.91 22.37 -22.11
N ILE A 2 -31.32 21.53 -22.97
CA ILE A 2 -29.88 21.60 -23.28
C ILE A 2 -29.49 22.97 -23.83
N THR A 3 -28.60 23.64 -23.10
CA THR A 3 -28.03 24.94 -23.47
C THR A 3 -27.06 24.81 -24.64
N ASP A 4 -26.89 25.86 -25.44
CA ASP A 4 -25.96 25.82 -26.59
C ASP A 4 -24.51 25.51 -26.18
N LYS A 5 -24.11 25.87 -24.94
CA LYS A 5 -22.84 25.46 -24.31
C LYS A 5 -22.70 23.95 -24.16
N GLN A 6 -23.73 23.25 -23.71
CA GLN A 6 -23.64 21.81 -23.49
C GLN A 6 -23.55 21.07 -24.83
N ARG A 7 -24.32 21.49 -25.84
CA ARG A 7 -24.17 20.97 -27.22
C ARG A 7 -22.78 21.21 -27.79
N GLN A 8 -22.14 22.34 -27.47
CA GLN A 8 -20.76 22.59 -27.85
C GLN A 8 -19.81 21.59 -27.17
N ARG A 9 -19.93 21.33 -25.85
CA ARG A 9 -19.13 20.33 -25.14
C ARG A 9 -19.37 18.89 -25.63
N ASP A 10 -20.57 18.58 -26.09
CA ASP A 10 -20.90 17.27 -26.68
C ASP A 10 -20.31 17.13 -28.10
N TYR A 11 -20.20 18.24 -28.85
CA TYR A 11 -19.53 18.30 -30.16
C TYR A 11 -18.00 18.33 -30.06
N GLU A 12 -17.45 18.90 -28.99
CA GLU A 12 -16.01 18.92 -28.68
C GLU A 12 -15.50 17.56 -28.15
N TYR A 13 -16.39 16.61 -27.84
CA TYR A 13 -16.01 15.24 -27.49
C TYR A 13 -15.55 14.47 -28.73
N GLU A 14 -14.40 13.81 -28.62
CA GLU A 14 -13.71 13.12 -29.72
C GLU A 14 -14.60 12.07 -30.43
N ALA A 15 -14.81 12.26 -31.74
CA ALA A 15 -15.80 11.51 -32.52
C ALA A 15 -15.55 9.99 -32.58
N ASP A 16 -14.30 9.54 -32.49
CA ASP A 16 -13.93 8.11 -32.55
C ASP A 16 -14.39 7.33 -31.30
N TYR A 17 -14.77 8.02 -30.22
CA TYR A 17 -15.30 7.44 -28.98
C TYR A 17 -16.82 7.61 -28.82
N GLN A 18 -17.50 8.24 -29.80
CA GLN A 18 -18.95 8.43 -29.79
C GLN A 18 -19.68 7.18 -30.30
N SER A 19 -20.14 6.34 -29.37
CA SER A 19 -21.08 5.26 -29.70
C SER A 19 -22.42 5.86 -30.21
N LYS A 20 -23.13 5.14 -31.08
CA LYS A 20 -24.41 5.64 -31.60
C LYS A 20 -25.56 5.32 -30.66
N SER A 21 -26.13 6.36 -30.04
CA SER A 21 -27.36 6.29 -29.24
C SER A 21 -28.47 5.52 -29.96
N ARG A 22 -29.12 4.60 -29.23
CA ARG A 22 -30.10 3.63 -29.78
C ARG A 22 -31.55 3.93 -29.38
N TYR A 23 -31.76 4.87 -28.46
CA TYR A 23 -33.07 5.24 -27.91
C TYR A 23 -33.25 6.77 -27.97
N THR A 24 -34.44 7.23 -28.33
CA THR A 24 -34.78 8.66 -28.28
C THR A 24 -35.03 9.14 -26.84
N THR A 25 -35.03 10.45 -26.62
CA THR A 25 -35.38 11.07 -25.33
C THR A 25 -36.73 10.57 -24.78
N GLU A 26 -37.73 10.39 -25.64
CA GLU A 26 -39.04 9.81 -25.24
C GLU A 26 -38.92 8.34 -24.82
N GLN A 27 -38.09 7.54 -25.50
CA GLN A 27 -37.87 6.14 -25.12
C GLN A 27 -37.14 6.04 -23.78
N TRP A 28 -36.07 6.82 -23.56
CA TRP A 28 -35.40 6.90 -22.26
C TRP A 28 -36.34 7.35 -21.13
N THR A 29 -37.17 8.36 -21.40
CA THR A 29 -38.20 8.83 -20.45
C THR A 29 -39.16 7.70 -20.06
N ASN A 30 -39.55 6.84 -21.00
CA ASN A 30 -40.38 5.67 -20.70
C ASN A 30 -39.59 4.58 -19.94
N ILE A 31 -38.35 4.26 -20.35
CA ILE A 31 -37.50 3.25 -19.70
C ILE A 31 -37.33 3.59 -18.21
N LEU A 32 -36.91 4.82 -17.89
CA LEU A 32 -36.67 5.30 -16.53
C LEU A 32 -37.92 5.29 -15.63
N ASN A 33 -39.14 5.39 -16.20
CA ASN A 33 -40.40 5.30 -15.44
C ASN A 33 -41.03 3.89 -15.44
N SER A 34 -40.53 2.96 -16.26
CA SER A 34 -41.16 1.64 -16.47
C SER A 34 -40.78 0.58 -15.45
N GLY A 35 -39.75 0.82 -14.62
CA GLY A 35 -39.17 -0.18 -13.73
C GLY A 35 -38.31 -1.24 -14.44
N GLN A 36 -37.88 -0.98 -15.69
CA GLN A 36 -36.91 -1.82 -16.40
C GLN A 36 -35.48 -1.70 -15.84
N LEU A 37 -35.18 -0.59 -15.17
CA LEU A 37 -33.98 -0.38 -14.38
C LEU A 37 -34.41 -0.29 -12.91
N ASP A 38 -33.60 -0.85 -12.01
CA ASP A 38 -33.83 -0.77 -10.57
C ASP A 38 -33.31 0.56 -9.98
N GLU A 39 -33.61 0.82 -8.71
CA GLU A 39 -33.21 2.05 -8.04
C GLU A 39 -31.68 2.19 -7.92
N ASN A 40 -30.93 1.08 -7.83
CA ASN A 40 -29.46 1.10 -7.80
C ASN A 40 -28.86 1.60 -9.12
N ASN A 41 -29.39 1.13 -10.25
CA ASN A 41 -28.95 1.58 -11.57
C ASN A 41 -29.38 3.02 -11.85
N ILE A 42 -30.60 3.40 -11.46
CA ILE A 42 -31.05 4.80 -11.57
C ILE A 42 -30.21 5.73 -10.69
N SER A 43 -29.76 5.27 -9.51
CA SER A 43 -28.84 6.03 -8.64
C SER A 43 -27.48 6.26 -9.30
N LEU A 44 -26.86 5.20 -9.85
CA LEU A 44 -25.56 5.31 -10.55
C LEU A 44 -25.65 6.21 -11.80
N LEU A 45 -26.75 6.16 -12.55
CA LEU A 45 -26.99 7.09 -13.66
C LEU A 45 -27.11 8.55 -13.18
N LYS A 46 -27.76 8.80 -12.04
CA LYS A 46 -27.84 10.16 -11.44
C LYS A 46 -26.49 10.67 -10.94
N GLN A 47 -25.63 9.78 -10.44
CA GLN A 47 -24.27 10.13 -10.05
C GLN A 47 -23.47 10.62 -11.26
N ILE A 48 -23.41 9.82 -12.34
CA ILE A 48 -22.70 10.17 -13.59
C ILE A 48 -23.31 11.42 -14.26
N TYR A 49 -24.63 11.62 -14.16
CA TYR A 49 -25.28 12.85 -14.61
C TYR A 49 -24.82 14.09 -13.84
N SER A 50 -24.48 13.95 -12.56
CA SER A 50 -24.04 15.05 -11.69
C SER A 50 -22.57 15.43 -11.91
N SER A 51 -21.76 14.50 -12.43
CA SER A 51 -20.36 14.70 -12.75
C SER A 51 -20.16 15.73 -13.88
N PHE A 52 -19.00 16.39 -13.92
CA PHE A 52 -18.69 17.48 -14.85
C PHE A 52 -18.91 17.06 -16.32
N ASN A 53 -19.63 17.87 -17.10
CA ASN A 53 -19.98 17.58 -18.50
C ASN A 53 -20.79 16.27 -18.71
N HIS A 54 -21.46 15.77 -17.67
CA HIS A 54 -22.11 14.44 -17.61
C HIS A 54 -21.14 13.30 -17.97
N ALA A 55 -19.89 13.43 -17.54
CA ALA A 55 -18.82 12.46 -17.75
C ALA A 55 -18.09 12.16 -16.43
N ALA A 56 -17.72 10.90 -16.21
CA ALA A 56 -16.99 10.44 -15.03
C ALA A 56 -16.03 9.30 -15.41
N THR A 57 -14.89 9.20 -14.73
CA THR A 57 -14.04 8.00 -14.82
C THR A 57 -14.55 6.92 -13.89
N LEU A 58 -14.32 5.64 -14.23
CA LEU A 58 -14.57 4.54 -13.29
C LEU A 58 -13.77 4.75 -11.98
N LEU A 59 -12.56 5.32 -12.06
CA LEU A 59 -11.77 5.69 -10.88
C LEU A 59 -12.51 6.71 -9.99
N GLN A 60 -13.02 7.82 -10.55
CA GLN A 60 -13.82 8.80 -9.81
C GLN A 60 -15.04 8.14 -9.16
N LEU A 61 -15.80 7.34 -9.92
CA LEU A 61 -16.99 6.66 -9.40
C LEU A 61 -16.65 5.63 -8.31
N SER A 62 -15.53 4.93 -8.43
CA SER A 62 -15.03 3.97 -7.42
C SER A 62 -14.70 4.67 -6.10
N PHE A 63 -14.07 5.84 -6.17
CA PHE A 63 -13.74 6.68 -5.02
C PHE A 63 -15.00 7.29 -4.37
N GLU A 64 -15.90 7.87 -5.17
CA GLU A 64 -17.14 8.49 -4.68
C GLU A 64 -18.14 7.49 -4.07
N SER A 65 -18.18 6.25 -4.57
CA SER A 65 -19.15 5.23 -4.14
C SER A 65 -18.58 4.16 -3.18
N ASN A 66 -17.27 4.19 -2.94
CA ASN A 66 -16.51 3.19 -2.18
C ASN A 66 -16.76 1.74 -2.67
N ARG A 67 -16.51 1.52 -3.97
CA ARG A 67 -16.68 0.24 -4.69
C ARG A 67 -15.50 0.02 -5.64
N THR A 68 -15.31 -1.18 -6.18
CA THR A 68 -14.28 -1.39 -7.21
C THR A 68 -14.72 -0.82 -8.57
N GLN A 69 -13.75 -0.54 -9.46
CA GLN A 69 -14.05 -0.16 -10.85
C GLN A 69 -14.75 -1.31 -11.61
N GLU A 70 -14.44 -2.57 -11.26
CA GLU A 70 -15.03 -3.78 -11.81
C GLU A 70 -16.50 -3.96 -11.40
N ASP A 71 -16.84 -3.75 -10.12
CA ASP A 71 -18.23 -3.78 -9.63
C ASP A 71 -19.12 -2.79 -10.39
N LEU A 72 -18.62 -1.57 -10.60
CA LEU A 72 -19.33 -0.50 -11.29
C LEU A 72 -19.52 -0.82 -12.78
N LEU A 73 -18.47 -1.29 -13.45
CA LEU A 73 -18.53 -1.68 -14.87
C LEU A 73 -19.44 -2.90 -15.08
N SER A 74 -19.39 -3.87 -14.16
CA SER A 74 -20.26 -5.05 -14.12
C SER A 74 -21.73 -4.66 -13.91
N GLN A 75 -22.01 -3.75 -12.97
CA GLN A 75 -23.36 -3.21 -12.76
C GLN A 75 -23.92 -2.54 -14.03
N LEU A 76 -23.12 -1.68 -14.69
CA LEU A 76 -23.53 -1.00 -15.91
C LEU A 76 -23.72 -1.96 -17.10
N ASN A 77 -22.91 -3.01 -17.21
CA ASN A 77 -23.09 -4.06 -18.20
C ASN A 77 -24.35 -4.89 -17.94
N ALA A 78 -24.64 -5.28 -16.70
CA ALA A 78 -25.87 -5.98 -16.35
C ALA A 78 -27.12 -5.14 -16.64
N ALA A 79 -27.09 -3.83 -16.30
CA ALA A 79 -28.16 -2.89 -16.64
C ALA A 79 -28.37 -2.76 -18.15
N GLY A 80 -27.28 -2.73 -18.94
CA GLY A 80 -27.33 -2.67 -20.39
C GLY A 80 -27.86 -3.96 -21.02
N GLN A 81 -27.45 -5.12 -20.51
CA GLN A 81 -27.93 -6.43 -20.96
C GLN A 81 -29.45 -6.56 -20.79
N LEU A 82 -29.99 -6.14 -19.65
CA LEU A 82 -31.44 -6.14 -19.39
C LEU A 82 -32.21 -5.33 -20.45
N LEU A 83 -31.71 -4.15 -20.83
CA LEU A 83 -32.30 -3.34 -21.91
C LEU A 83 -32.08 -3.97 -23.29
N GLY A 84 -30.92 -4.61 -23.50
CA GLY A 84 -30.55 -5.29 -24.74
C GLY A 84 -31.45 -6.48 -25.05
N GLU A 85 -31.61 -7.39 -24.09
CA GLU A 85 -32.51 -8.55 -24.19
C GLU A 85 -33.97 -8.13 -24.40
N ALA A 86 -34.44 -7.11 -23.65
CA ALA A 86 -35.81 -6.60 -23.78
C ALA A 86 -36.13 -5.99 -25.16
N ASN A 87 -35.11 -5.53 -25.91
CA ASN A 87 -35.26 -4.88 -27.21
C ASN A 87 -34.60 -5.65 -28.37
N SER A 88 -34.14 -6.89 -28.14
CA SER A 88 -33.42 -7.73 -29.12
C SER A 88 -32.21 -7.03 -29.76
N MET A 89 -31.40 -6.36 -28.94
CA MET A 89 -30.10 -5.81 -29.34
C MET A 89 -28.97 -6.82 -29.06
N ASN A 90 -27.85 -6.68 -29.76
CA ASN A 90 -26.62 -7.42 -29.51
C ASN A 90 -25.63 -6.56 -28.71
N PRO A 91 -24.72 -7.13 -27.92
CA PRO A 91 -23.64 -6.38 -27.29
C PRO A 91 -22.63 -5.85 -28.32
N GLU A 92 -21.79 -4.91 -27.89
CA GLU A 92 -20.52 -4.62 -28.57
C GLU A 92 -19.41 -5.43 -27.86
N VAL A 93 -18.33 -5.76 -28.59
CA VAL A 93 -17.30 -6.72 -28.14
C VAL A 93 -15.93 -6.05 -28.14
N ASP A 94 -15.14 -6.28 -27.10
CA ASP A 94 -13.84 -5.63 -26.90
C ASP A 94 -12.69 -6.33 -27.66
N TYR A 95 -11.45 -5.98 -27.30
CA TYR A 95 -10.24 -6.53 -27.92
C TYR A 95 -9.88 -7.95 -27.46
N GLU A 96 -10.45 -8.42 -26.36
CA GLU A 96 -10.19 -9.74 -25.76
C GLU A 96 -11.33 -10.74 -26.06
N GLY A 97 -12.51 -10.23 -26.41
CA GLY A 97 -13.71 -11.00 -26.72
C GLY A 97 -14.82 -10.85 -25.67
N ASN A 98 -14.69 -9.93 -24.72
CA ASN A 98 -15.70 -9.68 -23.70
C ASN A 98 -16.87 -8.87 -24.28
N GLU A 99 -18.09 -9.32 -24.01
CA GLU A 99 -19.32 -8.61 -24.40
C GLU A 99 -19.63 -7.48 -23.40
N TYR A 100 -19.81 -6.26 -23.90
CA TYR A 100 -20.19 -5.10 -23.10
C TYR A 100 -21.45 -4.40 -23.62
N TRP A 101 -22.19 -3.82 -22.68
CA TRP A 101 -23.51 -3.21 -22.88
C TRP A 101 -23.61 -1.77 -22.36
N TRP A 102 -22.64 -1.29 -21.59
CA TRP A 102 -22.61 0.08 -21.08
C TRP A 102 -22.67 1.15 -22.20
N TYR A 103 -22.23 0.80 -23.42
CA TYR A 103 -22.27 1.66 -24.61
C TYR A 103 -23.69 2.13 -24.97
N LEU A 104 -24.73 1.42 -24.51
CA LEU A 104 -26.13 1.81 -24.67
C LEU A 104 -26.44 3.12 -23.94
N PHE A 105 -25.77 3.42 -22.82
CA PHE A 105 -25.97 4.62 -22.01
C PHE A 105 -24.89 5.69 -22.24
N PHE A 106 -23.68 5.29 -22.65
CA PHE A 106 -22.50 6.18 -22.70
C PHE A 106 -21.69 6.08 -24.01
N TRP A 107 -21.04 7.20 -24.34
CA TRP A 107 -19.75 7.24 -25.03
C TRP A 107 -18.64 6.87 -24.04
N GLY A 108 -17.50 6.35 -24.51
CA GLY A 108 -16.42 6.01 -23.58
C GLY A 108 -15.04 5.96 -24.21
N LYS A 109 -14.04 6.38 -23.43
CA LYS A 109 -12.62 6.43 -23.83
C LYS A 109 -11.70 6.11 -22.66
N ASN A 110 -10.55 5.52 -22.92
CA ASN A 110 -9.53 5.35 -21.88
C ASN A 110 -8.76 6.67 -21.69
N THR A 111 -8.50 7.02 -20.44
CA THR A 111 -7.74 8.21 -20.05
C THR A 111 -6.24 7.92 -19.92
N ASP A 112 -5.41 8.97 -19.85
CA ASP A 112 -3.97 8.86 -19.56
C ASP A 112 -3.68 8.05 -18.27
N ALA A 113 -4.60 8.10 -17.30
CA ALA A 113 -4.55 7.35 -16.05
C ALA A 113 -5.01 5.87 -16.17
N LYS A 114 -5.15 5.34 -17.39
CA LYS A 114 -5.58 3.98 -17.74
C LYS A 114 -6.97 3.55 -17.20
N THR A 115 -7.78 4.49 -16.71
CA THR A 115 -9.19 4.26 -16.35
C THR A 115 -10.13 4.69 -17.47
N LEU A 116 -11.27 3.99 -17.59
CA LEU A 116 -12.33 4.27 -18.56
C LEU A 116 -13.15 5.49 -18.12
N GLU A 117 -13.20 6.52 -18.96
CA GLU A 117 -14.15 7.62 -18.88
C GLU A 117 -15.45 7.23 -19.58
N LEU A 118 -16.59 7.46 -18.92
CA LEU A 118 -17.93 7.24 -19.43
C LEU A 118 -18.66 8.59 -19.50
N LYS A 119 -19.11 9.00 -20.69
CA LYS A 119 -19.88 10.22 -20.93
C LYS A 119 -21.30 9.90 -21.41
N MET A 120 -22.31 10.44 -20.75
CA MET A 120 -23.72 10.13 -21.00
C MET A 120 -24.21 10.57 -22.39
N HIS A 121 -24.99 9.72 -23.07
CA HIS A 121 -25.66 10.05 -24.34
C HIS A 121 -26.58 11.28 -24.17
N PRO A 122 -26.56 12.26 -25.10
CA PRO A 122 -27.41 13.44 -25.01
C PRO A 122 -28.91 13.16 -24.82
N GLU A 123 -29.47 12.12 -25.46
CA GLU A 123 -30.89 11.76 -25.30
C GLU A 123 -31.22 11.20 -23.90
N LEU A 124 -30.26 10.57 -23.22
CA LEU A 124 -30.40 10.10 -21.84
C LEU A 124 -30.27 11.28 -20.87
N THR A 125 -29.32 12.19 -21.12
CA THR A 125 -29.15 13.46 -20.39
C THR A 125 -30.42 14.32 -20.45
N GLU A 126 -31.06 14.45 -21.62
CA GLU A 126 -32.35 15.15 -21.73
C GLU A 126 -33.45 14.48 -20.91
N ALA A 127 -33.53 13.14 -20.93
CA ALA A 127 -34.56 12.39 -20.21
C ALA A 127 -34.38 12.46 -18.68
N ILE A 128 -33.15 12.39 -18.18
CA ILE A 128 -32.86 12.52 -16.74
C ILE A 128 -33.17 13.93 -16.24
N GLY A 129 -32.74 14.98 -16.96
CA GLY A 129 -33.07 16.36 -16.58
C GLY A 129 -34.57 16.65 -16.58
N ALA A 130 -35.30 16.15 -17.60
CA ALA A 130 -36.75 16.30 -17.69
C ALA A 130 -37.54 15.55 -16.59
N LEU A 131 -36.97 14.49 -16.01
CA LEU A 131 -37.58 13.70 -14.93
C LEU A 131 -37.15 14.14 -13.53
N TYR A 132 -35.97 14.75 -13.38
CA TYR A 132 -35.43 15.20 -12.11
C TYR A 132 -34.96 16.67 -12.20
N PRO A 133 -35.88 17.66 -12.25
CA PRO A 133 -35.51 19.06 -12.44
C PRO A 133 -34.60 19.64 -11.36
N GLU A 134 -34.75 19.18 -10.11
CA GLU A 134 -33.89 19.54 -8.98
C GLU A 134 -32.43 19.11 -9.21
N LEU A 135 -32.22 18.02 -9.95
CA LEU A 135 -30.89 17.52 -10.35
C LEU A 135 -30.32 18.31 -11.55
N GLU A 136 -31.17 18.70 -12.52
CA GLU A 136 -30.77 19.61 -13.61
C GLU A 136 -30.35 20.98 -13.04
N GLU A 137 -31.07 21.52 -12.06
CA GLU A 137 -30.75 22.78 -11.39
C GLU A 137 -29.44 22.69 -10.57
N ALA A 138 -29.26 21.66 -9.75
CA ALA A 138 -28.03 21.44 -8.99
C ALA A 138 -26.80 21.26 -9.90
N TYR A 139 -26.93 20.50 -10.99
CA TYR A 139 -25.87 20.31 -11.99
C TYR A 139 -25.46 21.64 -12.64
N TYR A 140 -26.42 22.49 -13.07
CA TYR A 140 -26.07 23.78 -13.68
C TYR A 140 -25.46 24.77 -12.69
N ALA A 141 -25.83 24.71 -11.41
CA ALA A 141 -25.15 25.48 -10.36
C ALA A 141 -23.69 25.05 -10.20
N PHE A 142 -23.42 23.75 -10.03
CA PHE A 142 -22.08 23.18 -9.97
C PHE A 142 -21.24 23.52 -11.21
N MET A 143 -21.79 23.34 -12.42
CA MET A 143 -21.10 23.69 -13.67
C MET A 143 -20.79 25.20 -13.76
N SER A 144 -21.67 26.07 -13.24
CA SER A 144 -21.41 27.51 -13.18
C SER A 144 -20.24 27.86 -12.26
N ASP A 145 -20.15 27.21 -11.10
CA ASP A 145 -19.06 27.43 -10.14
C ASP A 145 -17.73 26.83 -10.62
N VAL A 146 -17.73 25.69 -11.31
CA VAL A 146 -16.53 25.16 -11.99
C VAL A 146 -16.12 26.06 -13.16
N GLU A 147 -17.05 26.49 -14.03
CA GLU A 147 -16.73 27.43 -15.13
C GLU A 147 -16.20 28.77 -14.61
N ARG A 148 -16.62 29.23 -13.43
CA ARG A 148 -16.06 30.39 -12.73
C ARG A 148 -14.66 30.10 -12.16
N SER A 149 -14.47 28.95 -11.52
CA SER A 149 -13.19 28.55 -10.91
C SER A 149 -12.07 28.44 -11.95
N LEU A 150 -12.37 27.89 -13.12
CA LEU A 150 -11.44 27.79 -14.26
C LEU A 150 -11.01 29.14 -14.87
N GLN A 151 -11.61 30.26 -14.45
CA GLN A 151 -11.22 31.62 -14.86
C GLN A 151 -10.28 32.32 -13.86
N ILE A 152 -10.08 31.74 -12.67
CA ILE A 152 -9.18 32.28 -11.64
C ILE A 152 -7.73 32.22 -12.13
N ARG A 153 -6.92 33.21 -11.73
CA ARG A 153 -5.50 33.32 -12.07
C ARG A 153 -4.67 33.36 -10.80
N TYR A 154 -4.12 32.21 -10.44
CA TYR A 154 -3.15 32.03 -9.37
C TYR A 154 -1.80 32.67 -9.75
N SER A 155 -0.95 32.98 -8.76
CA SER A 155 0.45 33.31 -9.03
C SER A 155 1.21 32.08 -9.55
N GLN A 156 2.43 32.28 -10.06
CA GLN A 156 3.26 31.16 -10.49
C GLN A 156 3.67 30.30 -9.28
N GLU A 157 3.83 30.91 -8.12
CA GLU A 157 4.19 30.27 -6.85
C GLU A 157 3.02 29.48 -6.25
N ASP A 158 1.80 30.03 -6.21
CA ASP A 158 0.62 29.32 -5.67
C ASP A 158 0.17 28.18 -6.58
N ALA A 159 0.33 28.34 -7.90
CA ALA A 159 0.13 27.25 -8.85
C ALA A 159 1.09 26.08 -8.62
N VAL A 160 2.27 26.30 -8.03
CA VAL A 160 3.19 25.23 -7.60
C VAL A 160 2.67 24.52 -6.35
N TRP A 161 2.17 25.24 -5.34
CA TRP A 161 1.58 24.62 -4.14
C TRP A 161 0.32 23.82 -4.49
N ILE A 162 -0.62 24.41 -5.22
CA ILE A 162 -1.88 23.76 -5.61
C ILE A 162 -1.60 22.51 -6.45
N ALA A 163 -0.64 22.57 -7.37
CA ALA A 163 -0.23 21.42 -8.16
C ALA A 163 0.39 20.30 -7.33
N ALA A 164 1.29 20.63 -6.39
CA ALA A 164 1.91 19.65 -5.50
C ALA A 164 0.87 19.00 -4.57
N ALA A 165 0.01 19.81 -3.93
CA ALA A 165 -1.05 19.32 -3.07
C ALA A 165 -2.04 18.40 -3.81
N VAL A 166 -2.44 18.73 -5.05
CA VAL A 166 -3.27 17.83 -5.88
C VAL A 166 -2.54 16.53 -6.20
N LEU A 167 -1.24 16.57 -6.55
CA LEU A 167 -0.47 15.35 -6.82
C LEU A 167 -0.33 14.45 -5.58
N LEU A 168 -0.21 15.02 -4.38
CA LEU A 168 -0.22 14.26 -3.13
C LEU A 168 -1.59 13.62 -2.86
N TYR A 169 -2.68 14.36 -3.04
CA TYR A 169 -4.06 13.85 -2.92
C TYR A 169 -4.30 12.69 -3.91
N GLU A 170 -3.83 12.84 -5.15
CA GLU A 170 -3.91 11.79 -6.18
C GLU A 170 -3.04 10.57 -5.84
N LYS A 171 -1.80 10.75 -5.34
CA LYS A 171 -0.94 9.63 -4.93
C LYS A 171 -1.47 8.90 -3.69
N TYR A 172 -2.03 9.62 -2.71
CA TYR A 172 -2.50 9.03 -1.46
C TYR A 172 -3.70 8.09 -1.66
N TYR A 173 -4.81 8.59 -2.19
CA TYR A 173 -6.02 7.78 -2.34
C TYR A 173 -5.93 6.70 -3.43
N CYS A 174 -4.99 6.81 -4.37
CA CYS A 174 -4.71 5.74 -5.34
C CYS A 174 -3.81 4.61 -4.80
N ASN A 175 -3.15 4.79 -3.65
CA ASN A 175 -2.22 3.79 -3.08
C ASN A 175 -2.54 3.51 -1.59
N PRO A 176 -3.49 2.60 -1.31
CA PRO A 176 -3.84 2.26 0.08
C PRO A 176 -2.63 1.76 0.87
N GLY A 177 -2.29 2.45 1.96
CA GLY A 177 -1.14 2.12 2.81
C GLY A 177 0.21 2.66 2.32
N ILE A 178 0.22 3.69 1.46
CA ILE A 178 1.42 4.49 1.14
C ILE A 178 2.10 5.03 2.42
N ASN A 179 3.42 5.19 2.39
CA ASN A 179 4.23 5.72 3.50
C ASN A 179 4.88 7.08 3.13
N SER A 180 5.58 7.69 4.09
CA SER A 180 6.26 8.99 3.95
C SER A 180 7.38 9.02 2.91
N ASP A 181 8.13 7.93 2.73
CA ASP A 181 9.19 7.81 1.73
C ASP A 181 8.62 7.64 0.30
N ASP A 182 7.45 7.00 0.18
CA ASP A 182 6.80 6.69 -1.12
C ASP A 182 5.88 7.82 -1.65
N ILE A 183 5.36 8.72 -0.80
CA ILE A 183 4.47 9.82 -1.25
C ILE A 183 5.21 11.01 -1.90
N LEU A 184 6.53 10.92 -2.06
CA LEU A 184 7.35 12.01 -2.59
C LEU A 184 7.05 12.33 -4.07
N LEU A 185 7.19 13.61 -4.45
CA LEU A 185 6.96 14.11 -5.81
C LEU A 185 8.27 14.39 -6.55
N MET A 186 8.29 14.14 -7.85
CA MET A 186 9.39 14.55 -8.71
C MET A 186 9.17 15.98 -9.23
N GLN A 187 10.26 16.74 -9.41
CA GLN A 187 10.20 18.14 -9.88
C GLN A 187 9.36 18.32 -11.15
N TYR A 188 9.44 17.38 -12.10
CA TYR A 188 8.71 17.44 -13.37
C TYR A 188 7.19 17.17 -13.21
N GLU A 189 6.77 16.40 -12.20
CA GLU A 189 5.35 16.17 -11.90
C GLU A 189 4.74 17.50 -11.45
N VAL A 190 5.37 18.13 -10.46
CA VAL A 190 4.98 19.45 -9.94
C VAL A 190 5.04 20.51 -11.03
N GLN A 191 6.07 20.51 -11.90
CA GLN A 191 6.19 21.46 -13.01
C GLN A 191 5.09 21.26 -14.07
N THR A 192 4.84 20.03 -14.50
CA THR A 192 3.81 19.73 -15.50
C THR A 192 2.40 20.02 -14.98
N ARG A 193 2.12 19.72 -13.70
CA ARG A 193 0.82 20.01 -13.10
C ARG A 193 0.64 21.50 -12.80
N SER A 194 1.67 22.22 -12.34
CA SER A 194 1.60 23.67 -12.11
C SER A 194 1.47 24.48 -13.40
N GLN A 195 2.07 24.03 -14.52
CA GLN A 195 1.80 24.59 -15.84
C GLN A 195 0.31 24.50 -16.22
N LYS A 196 -0.37 23.37 -15.92
CA LYS A 196 -1.82 23.22 -16.16
C LYS A 196 -2.67 24.16 -15.28
N VAL A 197 -2.24 24.42 -14.03
CA VAL A 197 -2.93 25.34 -13.10
C VAL A 197 -2.70 26.82 -13.43
N TYR A 198 -1.46 27.18 -13.81
CA TYR A 198 -1.05 28.56 -14.13
C TYR A 198 -1.47 28.98 -15.55
N GLY A 199 -1.49 28.03 -16.50
CA GLY A 199 -1.80 28.27 -17.91
C GLY A 199 -0.65 28.89 -18.72
N GLN A 200 0.58 28.85 -18.20
CA GLN A 200 1.82 29.28 -18.85
C GLN A 200 3.01 28.42 -18.35
N ASP A 201 4.16 28.54 -18.99
CA ASP A 201 5.38 27.82 -18.60
C ASP A 201 5.87 28.21 -17.19
N VAL A 202 5.75 27.28 -16.24
CA VAL A 202 6.35 27.39 -14.91
C VAL A 202 7.85 27.08 -15.02
N ASN A 203 8.69 28.03 -14.58
CA ASN A 203 10.13 27.88 -14.50
C ASN A 203 10.53 26.91 -13.38
N ALA A 204 11.43 25.97 -13.67
CA ALA A 204 11.99 25.01 -12.72
C ALA A 204 12.53 25.70 -11.44
N ASN A 205 13.21 26.85 -11.56
CA ASN A 205 13.74 27.59 -10.42
C ASN A 205 12.65 28.05 -9.43
N THR A 206 11.39 28.16 -9.86
CA THR A 206 10.30 28.48 -8.94
C THR A 206 10.05 27.33 -7.97
N ILE A 207 10.12 26.09 -8.45
CA ILE A 207 10.02 24.88 -7.62
C ILE A 207 11.29 24.70 -6.80
N THR A 208 12.46 24.73 -7.43
CA THR A 208 13.73 24.32 -6.79
C THR A 208 14.34 25.37 -5.86
N GLN A 209 14.02 26.67 -6.02
CA GLN A 209 14.66 27.77 -5.28
C GLN A 209 13.69 28.76 -4.62
N ILE A 210 12.51 29.02 -5.19
CA ILE A 210 11.60 30.08 -4.69
C ILE A 210 10.60 29.52 -3.68
N CYS A 211 10.04 28.34 -3.96
CA CYS A 211 9.02 27.66 -3.15
C CYS A 211 9.58 26.52 -2.28
N ASN A 212 10.88 26.21 -2.40
CA ASN A 212 11.58 25.18 -1.63
C ASN A 212 12.22 25.79 -0.37
N ALA A 213 11.74 25.42 0.81
CA ALA A 213 12.20 25.97 2.09
C ALA A 213 13.65 25.59 2.46
N ASP A 214 14.22 24.55 1.84
CA ASP A 214 15.60 24.10 2.09
C ASP A 214 16.68 24.91 1.35
N GLU A 215 16.31 25.70 0.33
CA GLU A 215 17.26 26.41 -0.53
C GLU A 215 17.47 27.89 -0.14
N ARG A 216 18.71 28.37 -0.27
CA ARG A 216 19.14 29.69 0.22
C ARG A 216 18.61 30.84 -0.63
N GLY A 217 17.49 31.40 -0.19
CA GLY A 217 16.82 32.54 -0.82
C GLY A 217 15.37 32.26 -1.20
N HIS A 218 14.78 31.18 -0.69
CA HIS A 218 13.34 30.91 -0.70
C HIS A 218 12.50 32.14 -0.32
N ARG A 219 11.30 32.24 -0.90
CA ARG A 219 10.30 33.29 -0.62
C ARG A 219 8.99 32.74 -0.07
N PHE A 220 8.76 31.44 -0.23
CA PHE A 220 7.59 30.70 0.22
C PHE A 220 8.07 29.34 0.70
N ASN A 221 7.47 28.82 1.76
CA ASN A 221 7.86 27.56 2.39
C ASN A 221 6.91 26.44 1.94
N TYR A 222 6.55 26.42 0.65
CA TYR A 222 5.52 25.55 0.08
C TYR A 222 5.99 24.10 -0.07
N LEU A 223 7.29 23.87 -0.27
CA LEU A 223 7.89 22.57 -0.53
C LEU A 223 9.16 22.34 0.31
N ARG A 224 9.51 21.06 0.47
CA ARG A 224 10.73 20.54 1.12
C ARG A 224 11.50 19.65 0.16
N ASP A 225 12.83 19.70 0.20
CA ASP A 225 13.70 18.78 -0.57
C ASP A 225 14.05 17.55 0.27
N ILE A 226 13.62 16.38 -0.20
CA ILE A 226 14.00 15.07 0.34
C ILE A 226 14.74 14.31 -0.77
N TYR A 227 16.06 14.37 -0.74
CA TYR A 227 16.97 13.71 -1.69
C TYR A 227 16.71 14.03 -3.18
N LYS A 228 16.34 15.28 -3.49
CA LYS A 228 15.87 15.83 -4.79
C LYS A 228 14.44 15.49 -5.19
N TYR A 229 13.69 14.79 -4.33
CA TYR A 229 12.24 14.72 -4.42
C TYR A 229 11.64 15.83 -3.57
N TYR A 230 10.38 16.17 -3.83
CA TYR A 230 9.66 17.27 -3.22
C TYR A 230 8.46 16.75 -2.45
N ARG A 231 8.27 17.24 -1.23
CA ARG A 231 6.99 17.09 -0.51
C ARG A 231 6.44 18.48 -0.15
N VAL A 232 5.13 18.59 0.07
CA VAL A 232 4.53 19.84 0.58
C VAL A 232 4.87 19.99 2.06
N SER A 233 5.08 21.22 2.51
CA SER A 233 5.25 21.53 3.93
C SER A 233 3.91 21.41 4.66
N PHE A 234 3.90 20.72 5.80
CA PHE A 234 2.69 20.60 6.62
C PHE A 234 2.51 21.84 7.52
N PRO A 235 1.30 22.09 8.06
CA PRO A 235 1.04 23.30 8.85
C PRO A 235 1.89 23.36 10.12
N GLY A 236 2.56 24.47 10.34
CA GLY A 236 3.44 24.72 11.49
C GLY A 236 4.88 24.25 11.33
N GLU A 237 5.26 23.59 10.22
CA GLU A 237 6.65 23.17 9.95
C GLU A 237 7.64 24.35 9.95
N PHE A 238 7.16 25.58 9.70
CA PHE A 238 7.89 26.84 9.70
C PHE A 238 7.14 27.94 10.49
N GLU A 239 6.54 27.59 11.63
CA GLU A 239 5.79 28.51 12.50
C GLU A 239 4.60 29.23 11.79
N GLY A 240 4.12 28.71 10.66
CA GLY A 240 3.08 29.34 9.82
C GLY A 240 3.62 30.29 8.75
N GLU A 241 4.94 30.49 8.63
CA GLU A 241 5.50 31.40 7.62
C GLU A 241 5.35 30.83 6.20
N ARG A 242 4.28 31.19 5.50
CA ARG A 242 4.08 30.94 4.05
C ARG A 242 4.20 29.46 3.65
N GLU A 243 3.65 28.57 4.46
CA GLU A 243 3.58 27.12 4.20
C GLU A 243 2.51 26.78 3.13
N ARG A 244 1.50 27.65 2.99
CA ARG A 244 0.40 27.57 2.02
C ARG A 244 0.09 28.96 1.40
N PRO A 245 -0.65 29.01 0.28
CA PRO A 245 -1.16 30.26 -0.28
C PRO A 245 -1.99 31.08 0.70
N ASP A 246 -2.01 32.40 0.51
CA ASP A 246 -2.67 33.33 1.41
C ASP A 246 -4.21 33.27 1.24
N PRO A 247 -5.01 33.01 2.30
CA PRO A 247 -6.47 33.04 2.23
C PRO A 247 -7.09 34.41 1.86
N GLU A 248 -6.34 35.52 1.92
CA GLU A 248 -6.78 36.82 1.38
C GLU A 248 -6.53 36.96 -0.13
N GLU A 249 -5.61 36.16 -0.72
CA GLU A 249 -5.27 36.20 -2.15
C GLU A 249 -5.87 35.02 -2.97
N VAL A 250 -6.16 33.88 -2.33
CA VAL A 250 -6.68 32.65 -2.97
C VAL A 250 -8.11 32.31 -2.54
N ASP A 251 -9.01 32.17 -3.51
CA ASP A 251 -10.39 31.71 -3.28
C ASP A 251 -10.43 30.20 -3.02
N TYR A 252 -10.34 29.80 -1.75
CA TYR A 252 -10.41 28.40 -1.34
C TYR A 252 -11.73 27.69 -1.67
N ASN A 253 -12.80 28.41 -2.01
CA ASN A 253 -14.04 27.81 -2.51
C ASN A 253 -13.98 27.42 -3.99
N ALA A 254 -12.92 27.80 -4.71
CA ALA A 254 -12.71 27.43 -6.10
C ALA A 254 -12.56 25.91 -6.29
N TYR A 255 -13.11 25.41 -7.39
CA TYR A 255 -12.93 24.04 -7.83
C TYR A 255 -11.62 23.86 -8.62
N ILE A 256 -10.86 22.84 -8.25
CA ILE A 256 -9.67 22.34 -8.95
C ILE A 256 -9.94 20.91 -9.47
N TYR A 257 -9.27 20.54 -10.56
CA TYR A 257 -9.38 19.21 -11.16
C TYR A 257 -8.35 18.22 -10.56
N SER A 258 -8.85 17.05 -10.15
CA SER A 258 -8.12 15.83 -9.80
C SER A 258 -8.55 14.68 -10.72
N ILE A 259 -7.73 13.64 -10.91
CA ILE A 259 -8.16 12.39 -11.56
C ILE A 259 -9.30 11.68 -10.80
N LEU A 260 -9.51 12.05 -9.53
CA LEU A 260 -10.62 11.63 -8.68
C LEU A 260 -11.84 12.56 -8.76
N GLY A 261 -11.89 13.48 -9.74
CA GLY A 261 -12.99 14.42 -9.97
C GLY A 261 -12.65 15.88 -9.66
N TYR A 262 -13.63 16.77 -9.79
CA TYR A 262 -13.50 18.17 -9.37
C TYR A 262 -13.76 18.32 -7.88
N MET A 263 -12.83 18.95 -7.16
CA MET A 263 -12.90 19.18 -5.72
C MET A 263 -12.66 20.66 -5.39
N LYS A 264 -13.19 21.15 -4.26
CA LYS A 264 -12.84 22.48 -3.76
C LYS A 264 -11.41 22.52 -3.21
N LEU A 265 -10.75 23.67 -3.29
CA LEU A 265 -9.46 23.89 -2.64
C LEU A 265 -9.54 23.76 -1.11
N THR A 266 -10.69 24.01 -0.46
CA THR A 266 -10.88 23.67 0.96
C THR A 266 -10.61 22.19 1.24
N LYS A 267 -11.25 21.27 0.51
CA LYS A 267 -11.02 19.81 0.67
C LYS A 267 -9.54 19.44 0.44
N LEU A 268 -8.83 20.21 -0.37
CA LEU A 268 -7.40 20.01 -0.60
C LEU A 268 -6.55 20.50 0.58
N THR A 269 -6.88 21.63 1.21
CA THR A 269 -6.26 22.00 2.49
C THR A 269 -6.61 21.02 3.59
N ASP A 270 -7.87 20.60 3.71
CA ASP A 270 -8.31 19.66 4.76
C ASP A 270 -7.47 18.36 4.71
N PHE A 271 -7.20 17.84 3.50
CA PHE A 271 -6.28 16.72 3.27
C PHE A 271 -4.83 17.02 3.68
N ILE A 272 -4.28 18.18 3.28
CA ILE A 272 -2.90 18.59 3.63
C ILE A 272 -2.72 18.81 5.14
N GLU A 273 -3.74 19.34 5.83
CA GLU A 273 -3.74 19.64 7.26
C GLU A 273 -3.91 18.39 8.14
N HIS A 274 -4.54 17.32 7.64
CA HIS A 274 -4.88 16.13 8.44
C HIS A 274 -4.23 14.86 7.92
N GLU A 275 -4.78 14.23 6.88
CA GLU A 275 -4.35 12.91 6.39
C GLU A 275 -2.89 12.90 5.93
N TYR A 276 -2.47 13.95 5.22
CA TYR A 276 -1.10 14.08 4.74
C TYR A 276 -0.11 14.45 5.86
N ALA A 277 -0.48 15.35 6.77
CA ALA A 277 0.36 15.71 7.93
C ALA A 277 0.65 14.49 8.81
N HIS A 278 -0.39 13.67 9.06
CA HIS A 278 -0.26 12.37 9.73
C HIS A 278 0.66 11.39 8.98
N LEU A 279 0.86 11.54 7.67
CA LEU A 279 1.76 10.68 6.92
C LEU A 279 3.23 11.10 7.03
N VAL A 280 3.55 12.40 7.02
CA VAL A 280 4.93 12.90 6.78
C VAL A 280 5.66 13.47 7.99
N ASP A 281 4.99 13.68 9.13
CA ASP A 281 5.60 14.20 10.36
C ASP A 281 5.54 13.17 11.48
N GLU A 282 6.69 12.64 11.90
CA GLU A 282 6.80 11.71 13.03
C GLU A 282 6.26 12.32 14.34
N SER A 283 6.31 13.65 14.51
CA SER A 283 5.77 14.32 15.71
C SER A 283 4.25 14.53 15.64
N TYR A 284 3.68 14.72 14.45
CA TYR A 284 2.24 14.64 14.22
C TYR A 284 1.74 13.21 14.46
N VAL A 285 2.49 12.21 13.97
CA VAL A 285 2.26 10.78 14.26
C VAL A 285 2.35 10.48 15.76
N GLU A 286 3.27 11.08 16.52
CA GLU A 286 3.26 10.96 18.00
C GLU A 286 2.05 11.69 18.64
N LEU A 287 1.56 12.77 18.03
CA LEU A 287 0.37 13.53 18.45
C LEU A 287 -0.97 12.93 17.99
N THR A 288 -1.00 11.96 17.07
CA THR A 288 -2.21 11.31 16.54
C THR A 288 -2.24 9.78 16.65
N ASN A 289 -1.08 9.11 16.88
CA ASN A 289 -1.02 7.81 17.57
C ASN A 289 -1.37 7.95 19.07
N ALA A 290 -1.57 9.19 19.53
CA ALA A 290 -2.66 9.50 20.42
C ALA A 290 -3.92 8.69 20.08
N ASN A 291 -4.08 7.57 20.80
CA ASN A 291 -5.37 6.92 21.01
C ASN A 291 -6.46 7.97 21.30
N GLY A 292 -7.73 7.65 21.07
CA GLY A 292 -8.81 8.63 21.26
C GLY A 292 -8.76 9.32 22.62
N PHE A 293 -8.35 8.62 23.69
CA PHE A 293 -8.24 9.19 25.04
C PHE A 293 -7.20 10.32 25.14
N VAL A 294 -6.13 10.30 24.33
CA VAL A 294 -5.17 11.41 24.21
C VAL A 294 -5.71 12.55 23.35
N ARG A 295 -6.48 12.28 22.28
CA ARG A 295 -7.18 13.36 21.54
C ARG A 295 -8.21 14.06 22.43
N MET A 296 -9.00 13.28 23.16
CA MET A 296 -9.91 13.73 24.22
C MET A 296 -9.17 14.55 25.30
N ALA A 297 -7.98 14.12 25.73
CA ALA A 297 -7.15 14.89 26.66
C ALA A 297 -6.72 16.24 26.07
N ALA A 298 -6.23 16.26 24.83
CA ALA A 298 -5.83 17.49 24.15
C ALA A 298 -7.02 18.44 23.93
N TYR A 299 -8.20 17.92 23.60
CA TYR A 299 -9.44 18.70 23.48
C TYR A 299 -9.87 19.29 24.82
N LEU A 300 -10.03 18.46 25.86
CA LEU A 300 -10.51 18.91 27.17
C LEU A 300 -9.53 19.88 27.85
N SER A 301 -8.21 19.65 27.78
CA SER A 301 -7.21 20.59 28.33
C SER A 301 -7.15 21.93 27.58
N ARG A 302 -7.53 21.98 26.29
CA ARG A 302 -7.50 23.22 25.48
C ARG A 302 -8.81 23.99 25.47
N GLN A 303 -9.96 23.31 25.50
CA GLN A 303 -11.29 23.89 25.27
C GLN A 303 -12.28 23.67 26.42
N GLY A 304 -11.94 22.83 27.41
CA GLY A 304 -12.78 22.56 28.57
C GLY A 304 -13.12 23.82 29.36
N GLY A 305 -14.40 24.02 29.67
CA GLY A 305 -14.88 25.21 30.38
C GLY A 305 -14.98 26.48 29.54
N THR A 306 -14.70 26.43 28.22
CA THR A 306 -14.90 27.59 27.33
C THR A 306 -16.39 27.78 26.98
N VAL A 307 -16.81 29.05 26.80
CA VAL A 307 -18.19 29.40 26.44
C VAL A 307 -18.43 29.08 24.96
N PHE A 308 -19.50 28.34 24.67
CA PHE A 308 -19.84 27.85 23.33
C PHE A 308 -21.32 28.08 23.01
N SER A 309 -21.62 28.33 21.73
CA SER A 309 -23.00 28.51 21.25
C SER A 309 -23.36 27.44 20.20
N PRO A 310 -24.42 26.63 20.42
CA PRO A 310 -24.97 25.73 19.42
C PRO A 310 -25.54 26.44 18.17
N ASP A 311 -25.80 27.75 18.25
CA ASP A 311 -26.33 28.56 17.13
C ASP A 311 -25.22 29.16 16.25
N ASP A 312 -23.94 29.02 16.63
CA ASP A 312 -22.81 29.47 15.80
C ASP A 312 -22.64 28.55 14.57
N THR A 313 -22.49 29.13 13.38
CA THR A 313 -22.32 28.40 12.11
C THR A 313 -21.01 28.75 11.41
N SER A 314 -20.02 29.28 12.13
CA SER A 314 -18.65 29.43 11.63
C SER A 314 -17.97 28.07 11.52
N ASP A 315 -17.03 27.94 10.57
CA ASP A 315 -16.33 26.67 10.32
C ASP A 315 -15.57 26.18 11.56
N LYS A 316 -15.05 27.12 12.35
CA LYS A 316 -14.44 26.86 13.67
C LYS A 316 -15.44 26.29 14.68
N ALA A 317 -16.69 26.75 14.70
CA ALA A 317 -17.72 26.21 15.58
C ALA A 317 -18.25 24.85 15.10
N ILE A 318 -18.09 24.53 13.82
CA ILE A 318 -18.42 23.21 13.23
C ILE A 318 -17.32 22.20 13.58
N SER A 319 -16.04 22.54 13.40
CA SER A 319 -14.91 21.67 13.84
C SER A 319 -14.98 21.42 15.35
N LEU A 320 -15.21 22.46 16.16
CA LEU A 320 -15.26 22.34 17.62
C LEU A 320 -16.43 21.46 18.13
N ARG A 321 -17.49 21.27 17.32
CA ARG A 321 -18.54 20.27 17.59
C ARG A 321 -18.05 18.86 17.30
N ALA A 322 -17.46 18.64 16.11
CA ALA A 322 -16.94 17.33 15.73
C ALA A 322 -15.86 16.83 16.70
N ASP A 323 -14.94 17.69 17.13
CA ASP A 323 -13.91 17.38 18.12
C ASP A 323 -14.52 17.00 19.49
N GLY A 324 -15.61 17.66 19.90
CA GLY A 324 -16.34 17.35 21.12
C GLY A 324 -17.11 16.03 21.04
N GLU A 325 -17.69 15.73 19.88
CA GLU A 325 -18.41 14.47 19.62
C GLU A 325 -17.45 13.27 19.61
N ASP A 326 -16.27 13.33 18.95
CA ASP A 326 -15.22 12.28 19.03
C ASP A 326 -14.71 12.09 20.47
N ALA A 327 -14.55 13.18 21.22
CA ALA A 327 -14.12 13.14 22.62
C ALA A 327 -15.14 12.43 23.52
N ALA A 328 -16.44 12.70 23.36
CA ALA A 328 -17.50 12.05 24.12
C ALA A 328 -17.68 10.58 23.73
N GLU A 329 -17.72 10.26 22.43
CA GLU A 329 -17.83 8.87 21.95
C GLU A 329 -16.64 8.02 22.43
N THR A 330 -15.43 8.57 22.34
CA THR A 330 -14.22 7.93 22.88
C THR A 330 -14.35 7.65 24.37
N PHE A 331 -14.80 8.62 25.18
CA PHE A 331 -14.93 8.44 26.63
C PHE A 331 -15.83 7.26 26.99
N HIS A 332 -16.96 7.12 26.28
CA HIS A 332 -17.92 6.05 26.50
C HIS A 332 -17.36 4.64 26.26
N LYS A 333 -16.29 4.46 25.49
CA LYS A 333 -15.68 3.14 25.21
C LYS A 333 -15.31 2.38 26.50
N ILE A 334 -14.91 3.09 27.56
CA ILE A 334 -14.62 2.51 28.88
C ILE A 334 -15.91 1.92 29.50
N SER A 335 -16.98 2.71 29.49
CA SER A 335 -18.28 2.33 30.02
C SER A 335 -18.92 1.18 29.23
N GLU A 336 -18.78 1.18 27.91
CA GLU A 336 -19.32 0.13 27.04
C GLU A 336 -18.57 -1.21 27.20
N ALA A 337 -17.27 -1.19 27.51
CA ALA A 337 -16.54 -2.40 27.86
C ALA A 337 -17.11 -3.08 29.12
N ILE A 338 -17.49 -2.31 30.14
CA ILE A 338 -18.14 -2.84 31.36
C ILE A 338 -19.49 -3.45 31.01
N LEU A 339 -20.31 -2.76 30.22
CA LEU A 339 -21.64 -3.23 29.82
C LEU A 339 -21.59 -4.52 28.97
N LYS A 340 -20.50 -4.72 28.22
CA LYS A 340 -20.21 -5.92 27.43
C LYS A 340 -19.87 -7.14 28.31
N GLU A 341 -19.22 -6.94 29.45
CA GLU A 341 -18.85 -8.02 30.39
C GLU A 341 -19.91 -8.24 31.48
N TYR A 342 -20.55 -7.18 31.94
CA TYR A 342 -21.55 -7.12 33.01
C TYR A 342 -22.88 -6.51 32.49
N PRO A 343 -23.65 -7.23 31.64
CA PRO A 343 -24.86 -6.73 30.99
C PRO A 343 -26.07 -6.52 31.94
N ASN A 344 -25.85 -6.63 33.25
CA ASN A 344 -26.79 -6.28 34.32
C ASN A 344 -26.69 -4.80 34.74
N PHE A 345 -25.66 -4.07 34.32
CA PHE A 345 -25.56 -2.63 34.47
C PHE A 345 -26.23 -1.89 33.30
N ILE A 346 -26.63 -0.64 33.53
CA ILE A 346 -27.03 0.34 32.51
C ILE A 346 -26.49 1.74 32.88
N TYR A 347 -26.49 2.66 31.92
CA TYR A 347 -26.23 4.08 32.19
C TYR A 347 -27.35 4.71 33.03
N ALA A 348 -26.99 5.36 34.13
CA ALA A 348 -27.82 6.34 34.83
C ALA A 348 -27.70 7.73 34.17
N SER A 349 -26.46 8.08 33.82
CA SER A 349 -26.12 9.26 33.02
C SER A 349 -24.97 8.91 32.07
N LYS A 350 -25.03 9.49 30.88
CA LYS A 350 -23.89 9.62 29.97
C LYS A 350 -23.30 11.02 30.14
N ALA A 351 -21.98 11.13 30.00
CA ALA A 351 -21.32 12.39 29.74
C ALA A 351 -21.82 13.01 28.42
N ASP A 352 -21.74 14.33 28.33
CA ASP A 352 -21.92 15.11 27.10
C ASP A 352 -20.76 16.13 27.05
N TRP A 353 -20.27 16.44 25.86
CA TRP A 353 -19.19 17.42 25.66
C TRP A 353 -19.68 18.86 25.81
N TYR A 354 -21.00 19.10 25.74
CA TYR A 354 -21.62 20.41 25.89
C TYR A 354 -22.61 20.43 27.07
N LEU A 355 -22.68 21.56 27.79
CA LEU A 355 -23.60 21.76 28.91
C LEU A 355 -24.67 22.82 28.55
N PRO A 356 -25.91 22.40 28.20
CA PRO A 356 -26.94 23.32 27.72
C PRO A 356 -27.41 24.37 28.72
N GLU A 357 -27.33 24.11 30.02
CA GLU A 357 -27.77 25.05 31.06
C GLU A 357 -26.78 26.20 31.31
N SER A 358 -25.50 26.01 30.95
CA SER A 358 -24.43 27.01 31.14
C SER A 358 -23.92 27.62 29.84
N GLY A 359 -24.12 26.96 28.69
CA GLY A 359 -23.58 27.42 27.40
C GLY A 359 -22.06 27.24 27.31
N VAL A 360 -21.55 26.13 27.83
CA VAL A 360 -20.12 25.89 28.07
C VAL A 360 -19.74 24.46 27.67
N ILE A 361 -18.54 24.29 27.10
CA ILE A 361 -17.94 22.96 26.84
C ILE A 361 -17.61 22.30 28.18
N ALA A 362 -18.03 21.04 28.34
CA ALA A 362 -17.79 20.27 29.54
C ALA A 362 -16.27 20.13 29.79
N GLY A 363 -15.77 20.77 30.85
CA GLY A 363 -14.36 20.60 31.27
C GLY A 363 -14.08 19.26 31.97
N ILE A 364 -15.12 18.47 32.22
CA ILE A 364 -15.07 17.13 32.84
C ILE A 364 -16.15 16.28 32.19
N LEU A 365 -15.79 15.11 31.68
CA LEU A 365 -16.72 14.05 31.29
C LEU A 365 -16.92 13.09 32.48
N GLN A 366 -18.17 12.67 32.73
CA GLN A 366 -18.52 11.70 33.77
C GLN A 366 -19.65 10.79 33.30
N ASP A 367 -19.38 9.48 33.22
CA ASP A 367 -20.38 8.43 33.01
C ASP A 367 -20.73 7.81 34.36
N SER A 368 -21.98 7.37 34.53
CA SER A 368 -22.40 6.68 35.77
C SER A 368 -23.25 5.45 35.45
N LEU A 369 -22.80 4.29 35.91
CA LEU A 369 -23.38 2.97 35.66
C LEU A 369 -23.99 2.38 36.93
N TYR A 370 -25.17 1.75 36.82
CA TYR A 370 -25.88 1.14 37.94
C TYR A 370 -26.69 -0.09 37.51
N ILE A 371 -27.09 -0.93 38.46
CA ILE A 371 -28.01 -2.06 38.21
C ILE A 371 -29.46 -1.59 38.46
N PRO A 372 -30.41 -1.80 37.53
CA PRO A 372 -31.79 -1.33 37.66
C PRO A 372 -32.50 -1.71 38.96
N SER A 373 -32.23 -2.90 39.50
CA SER A 373 -32.81 -3.41 40.76
C SER A 373 -32.50 -2.56 42.00
N TYR A 374 -31.46 -1.71 41.93
CA TYR A 374 -31.03 -0.83 43.02
C TYR A 374 -31.21 0.67 42.69
N ALA A 375 -31.96 1.01 41.63
CA ALA A 375 -32.14 2.39 41.12
C ALA A 375 -32.35 3.44 42.23
N GLY A 376 -33.37 3.26 43.06
CA GLY A 376 -33.74 4.23 44.10
C GLY A 376 -32.80 4.31 45.29
N HIS A 377 -31.74 3.49 45.34
CA HIS A 377 -30.65 3.62 46.31
C HIS A 377 -29.55 4.56 45.82
N ASN A 378 -29.53 5.00 44.56
CA ASN A 378 -28.55 5.95 44.02
C ASN A 378 -27.07 5.52 44.15
N ALA A 379 -26.81 4.22 44.34
CA ALA A 379 -25.46 3.64 44.31
C ALA A 379 -25.03 3.40 42.86
N PHE A 380 -23.80 3.78 42.50
CA PHE A 380 -23.30 3.67 41.11
C PHE A 380 -21.78 3.46 41.03
N ILE A 381 -21.34 2.95 39.88
CA ILE A 381 -19.94 3.00 39.43
C ILE A 381 -19.80 4.23 38.54
N GLY A 382 -18.93 5.17 38.93
CA GLY A 382 -18.67 6.41 38.21
C GLY A 382 -17.29 6.39 37.56
N ILE A 383 -17.23 6.65 36.26
CA ILE A 383 -15.98 6.90 35.51
C ILE A 383 -15.94 8.40 35.21
N ARG A 384 -14.82 9.06 35.48
CA ARG A 384 -14.69 10.51 35.37
C ARG A 384 -13.31 10.95 34.92
N THR A 385 -13.24 11.95 34.05
CA THR A 385 -11.99 12.62 33.71
C THR A 385 -11.59 13.59 34.84
N VAL A 386 -10.33 13.55 35.27
CA VAL A 386 -9.77 14.44 36.30
C VAL A 386 -8.60 15.21 35.72
N LEU A 387 -8.81 16.49 35.43
CA LEU A 387 -7.75 17.42 35.03
C LEU A 387 -6.81 17.71 36.21
N ASP A 388 -5.50 17.58 35.97
CA ASP A 388 -4.43 18.01 36.87
C ASP A 388 -3.36 18.75 36.06
N GLU A 389 -3.19 20.04 36.33
CA GLU A 389 -2.53 21.00 35.44
C GLU A 389 -3.04 20.85 33.98
N ASP A 390 -2.16 20.59 33.01
CA ASP A 390 -2.52 20.40 31.59
C ASP A 390 -2.88 18.93 31.23
N LYS A 391 -2.89 18.01 32.20
CA LYS A 391 -3.04 16.56 31.98
C LYS A 391 -4.41 16.02 32.34
N LEU A 392 -4.96 15.14 31.50
CA LEU A 392 -6.22 14.45 31.75
C LEU A 392 -5.99 13.05 32.34
N ASN A 393 -6.22 12.91 33.65
CA ASN A 393 -6.23 11.62 34.33
C ASN A 393 -7.64 11.01 34.28
N ILE A 394 -7.78 9.71 34.57
CA ILE A 394 -9.08 9.02 34.62
C ILE A 394 -9.28 8.43 36.02
N GLU A 395 -10.36 8.82 36.68
CA GLU A 395 -10.81 8.23 37.95
C GLU A 395 -11.92 7.20 37.67
N VAL A 396 -11.74 6.00 38.23
CA VAL A 396 -12.76 4.95 38.28
C VAL A 396 -13.18 4.79 39.73
N SER A 397 -14.49 4.83 40.03
CA SER A 397 -14.99 4.91 41.40
C SER A 397 -16.27 4.13 41.67
N LEU A 398 -16.33 3.45 42.81
CA LEU A 398 -17.56 2.90 43.41
C LEU A 398 -18.11 3.93 44.41
N ASN A 399 -19.33 4.41 44.16
CA ASN A 399 -20.01 5.41 44.97
C ASN A 399 -21.23 4.77 45.67
N LEU A 400 -21.22 4.79 46.99
CA LEU A 400 -22.25 4.22 47.87
C LEU A 400 -22.74 5.31 48.83
N PRO A 401 -24.04 5.64 48.90
CA PRO A 401 -24.52 6.66 49.83
C PRO A 401 -24.43 6.18 51.29
N CYS A 402 -24.52 7.09 52.25
CA CYS A 402 -24.61 6.68 53.65
C CYS A 402 -26.00 6.14 54.02
N VAL A 403 -26.05 4.89 54.45
CA VAL A 403 -27.20 4.25 55.12
C VAL A 403 -27.35 4.85 56.53
N SER A 404 -28.57 4.90 57.06
CA SER A 404 -28.88 5.49 58.37
C SER A 404 -28.52 4.62 59.59
N ASP A 405 -27.80 3.51 59.39
CA ASP A 405 -27.45 2.54 60.43
C ASP A 405 -25.92 2.49 60.57
N GLU A 406 -25.43 2.83 61.77
CA GLU A 406 -23.98 2.97 62.05
C GLU A 406 -23.24 1.62 62.00
N GLU A 407 -23.87 0.51 62.36
CA GLU A 407 -23.22 -0.82 62.30
C GLU A 407 -23.11 -1.30 60.85
N VAL A 408 -24.17 -1.10 60.06
CA VAL A 408 -24.16 -1.38 58.61
C VAL A 408 -23.13 -0.50 57.88
N MET A 409 -23.05 0.79 58.23
CA MET A 409 -22.10 1.71 57.59
C MET A 409 -20.64 1.39 57.91
N LEU A 410 -20.35 0.89 59.11
CA LEU A 410 -19.01 0.40 59.45
C LEU A 410 -18.67 -0.88 58.67
N ASP A 411 -19.60 -1.83 58.54
CA ASP A 411 -19.37 -3.07 57.76
C ASP A 411 -19.19 -2.79 56.25
N ILE A 412 -19.95 -1.84 55.68
CA ILE A 412 -19.74 -1.36 54.29
C ILE A 412 -18.36 -0.68 54.16
N HIS A 413 -17.97 0.16 55.12
CA HIS A 413 -16.68 0.85 55.08
C HIS A 413 -15.50 -0.13 55.21
N ASP A 414 -15.58 -1.11 56.11
CA ASP A 414 -14.56 -2.15 56.26
C ASP A 414 -14.50 -3.08 55.04
N LYS A 415 -15.64 -3.44 54.43
CA LYS A 415 -15.66 -4.13 53.12
C LYS A 415 -14.96 -3.33 52.02
N CYS A 416 -15.15 -2.00 51.98
CA CYS A 416 -14.44 -1.14 51.04
C CYS A 416 -12.93 -1.09 51.36
N ASN A 417 -12.54 -0.97 52.64
CA ASN A 417 -11.13 -0.95 53.05
C ASN A 417 -10.41 -2.28 52.75
N MET A 418 -11.13 -3.41 52.75
CA MET A 418 -10.59 -4.72 52.36
C MET A 418 -10.21 -4.81 50.88
N LEU A 419 -10.78 -3.97 49.99
CA LEU A 419 -10.35 -3.85 48.58
C LEU A 419 -8.85 -3.51 48.47
N THR A 420 -8.43 -2.51 49.25
CA THR A 420 -7.04 -2.00 49.31
C THR A 420 -6.07 -3.02 49.92
N LEU A 421 -6.57 -4.04 50.65
CA LEU A 421 -5.75 -5.07 51.29
C LEU A 421 -5.61 -6.37 50.48
N MET A 422 -6.53 -6.63 49.54
CA MET A 422 -6.57 -7.89 48.77
C MET A 422 -6.05 -7.77 47.33
N THR A 423 -5.62 -6.58 46.90
CA THR A 423 -5.32 -6.26 45.51
C THR A 423 -3.98 -5.53 45.39
N ALA A 424 -3.39 -5.51 44.20
CA ALA A 424 -2.16 -4.77 43.91
C ALA A 424 -2.40 -3.33 43.43
N ALA A 425 -3.66 -2.88 43.40
CA ALA A 425 -4.05 -1.56 42.89
C ALA A 425 -4.27 -0.56 44.03
N PRO A 426 -3.94 0.73 43.84
CA PRO A 426 -4.01 1.74 44.89
C PRO A 426 -5.43 2.27 45.12
N PHE A 427 -6.33 1.41 45.61
CA PHE A 427 -7.70 1.81 45.97
C PHE A 427 -7.70 2.79 47.16
N GLN A 428 -8.18 4.01 46.95
CA GLN A 428 -8.41 4.99 48.01
C GLN A 428 -9.88 4.99 48.42
N VAL A 429 -10.15 4.70 49.70
CA VAL A 429 -11.51 4.78 50.29
C VAL A 429 -11.64 6.09 51.07
N THR A 430 -12.69 6.86 50.78
CA THR A 430 -12.98 8.14 51.44
C THR A 430 -14.46 8.27 51.77
N LEU A 431 -14.76 9.01 52.84
CA LEU A 431 -16.09 9.56 53.10
C LEU A 431 -16.10 10.99 52.56
N VAL A 432 -16.99 11.30 51.62
CA VAL A 432 -17.10 12.61 50.97
C VAL A 432 -18.57 13.03 50.88
N PRO A 433 -18.89 14.34 50.89
CA PRO A 433 -20.24 14.81 50.58
C PRO A 433 -20.60 14.47 49.13
N ALA A 434 -21.89 14.37 48.84
CA ALA A 434 -22.40 14.24 47.48
C ALA A 434 -22.07 15.48 46.63
N GLU A 435 -21.72 15.23 45.37
CA GLU A 435 -21.42 16.23 44.35
C GLU A 435 -22.65 16.54 43.48
N ALA A 436 -22.63 17.68 42.77
CA ALA A 436 -23.73 18.06 41.87
C ALA A 436 -23.90 17.13 40.65
N SER A 437 -22.91 16.29 40.35
CA SER A 437 -22.94 15.26 39.31
C SER A 437 -23.26 13.85 39.84
N ASP A 438 -23.59 13.70 41.12
CA ASP A 438 -24.06 12.43 41.68
C ASP A 438 -25.55 12.20 41.44
N LEU A 439 -25.97 10.94 41.39
CA LEU A 439 -27.38 10.55 41.23
C LEU A 439 -28.29 11.05 42.36
N ALA A 440 -27.72 11.38 43.52
CA ALA A 440 -28.39 12.06 44.62
C ALA A 440 -27.48 13.18 45.17
N PRO A 441 -27.68 14.46 44.82
CA PRO A 441 -26.80 15.57 45.21
C PRO A 441 -26.97 16.03 46.67
N PHE A 442 -27.40 15.13 47.57
CA PHE A 442 -27.63 15.41 48.99
C PHE A 442 -27.30 14.19 49.87
N GLY A 443 -26.45 14.39 50.87
CA GLY A 443 -25.98 13.36 51.80
C GLY A 443 -24.47 13.15 51.70
N ASP A 444 -23.91 12.35 52.60
CA ASP A 444 -22.54 11.86 52.49
C ASP A 444 -22.52 10.51 51.76
N LYS A 445 -21.41 10.19 51.08
CA LYS A 445 -21.17 8.93 50.38
C LYS A 445 -19.80 8.34 50.76
N ILE A 446 -19.72 7.02 50.80
CA ILE A 446 -18.45 6.30 50.70
C ILE A 446 -18.08 6.25 49.22
N LYS A 447 -16.91 6.80 48.89
CA LYS A 447 -16.29 6.72 47.57
C LYS A 447 -15.01 5.89 47.69
N ALA A 448 -15.00 4.73 47.04
CA ALA A 448 -13.78 3.96 46.82
C ALA A 448 -13.35 4.20 45.37
N SER A 449 -12.15 4.73 45.12
CA SER A 449 -11.69 5.04 43.77
C SER A 449 -10.24 4.66 43.49
N VAL A 450 -9.93 4.57 42.19
CA VAL A 450 -8.58 4.42 41.63
C VAL A 450 -8.40 5.57 40.63
N LEU A 451 -7.29 6.28 40.74
CA LEU A 451 -6.85 7.27 39.75
C LEU A 451 -5.78 6.63 38.85
N TYR A 452 -6.01 6.66 37.55
CA TYR A 452 -5.04 6.29 36.53
C TYR A 452 -4.44 7.57 35.94
N HIS A 453 -3.11 7.69 35.96
CA HIS A 453 -2.46 8.91 35.51
C HIS A 453 -2.29 8.93 33.99
N TYR A 454 -2.41 10.12 33.40
CA TYR A 454 -2.21 10.33 31.96
C TYR A 454 -0.89 9.73 31.45
N ASP A 455 0.19 9.88 32.23
CA ASP A 455 1.51 9.37 31.87
C ASP A 455 1.59 7.83 31.81
N ASP A 456 0.67 7.10 32.45
CA ASP A 456 0.61 5.64 32.43
C ASP A 456 0.04 5.11 31.10
N PHE A 457 -0.91 5.83 30.48
CA PHE A 457 -1.72 5.33 29.36
C PHE A 457 -1.58 6.12 28.04
N LYS A 458 -0.95 7.29 28.03
CA LYS A 458 -0.76 8.14 26.83
C LYS A 458 -0.04 7.48 25.64
N THR A 459 0.66 6.36 25.82
CA THR A 459 1.34 5.60 24.75
C THR A 459 0.78 4.18 24.55
N MET A 460 -0.43 3.90 25.05
CA MET A 460 -1.10 2.60 24.90
C MET A 460 -2.13 2.62 23.75
N SER A 461 -2.54 1.45 23.24
CA SER A 461 -3.69 1.36 22.33
C SER A 461 -5.02 1.51 23.08
N GLU A 462 -6.12 1.83 22.40
CA GLU A 462 -7.44 1.91 23.06
C GLU A 462 -7.85 0.58 23.72
N GLU A 463 -7.48 -0.56 23.13
CA GLU A 463 -7.75 -1.89 23.69
C GLU A 463 -6.90 -2.15 24.96
N ASP A 464 -5.62 -1.77 24.95
CA ASP A 464 -4.75 -1.87 26.12
C ASP A 464 -5.19 -0.95 27.27
N ILE A 465 -5.77 0.22 26.95
CA ILE A 465 -6.30 1.18 27.94
C ILE A 465 -7.54 0.62 28.63
N VAL A 466 -8.48 0.06 27.86
CA VAL A 466 -9.62 -0.68 28.42
C VAL A 466 -9.12 -1.89 29.23
N GLY A 467 -8.07 -2.56 28.76
CA GLY A 467 -7.37 -3.62 29.49
C GLY A 467 -6.77 -3.16 30.83
N LEU A 468 -6.16 -1.97 30.89
CA LEU A 468 -5.60 -1.38 32.10
C LEU A 468 -6.68 -1.05 33.15
N PHE A 469 -7.85 -0.62 32.69
CA PHE A 469 -8.99 -0.33 33.57
C PHE A 469 -9.74 -1.59 34.00
N SER A 470 -9.77 -2.65 33.19
CA SER A 470 -10.52 -3.91 33.41
C SER A 470 -10.43 -4.44 34.85
N THR A 471 -9.23 -4.46 35.44
CA THR A 471 -9.03 -5.04 36.79
C THR A 471 -9.76 -4.26 37.88
N SER A 472 -9.75 -2.91 37.85
CA SER A 472 -10.53 -2.13 38.85
C SER A 472 -12.03 -2.23 38.59
N LEU A 473 -12.43 -2.38 37.31
CA LEU A 473 -13.81 -2.51 36.88
C LEU A 473 -14.43 -3.86 37.27
N GLU A 474 -13.74 -4.99 37.06
CA GLU A 474 -14.17 -6.31 37.55
C GLU A 474 -14.39 -6.29 39.07
N ILE A 475 -13.43 -5.69 39.80
CA ILE A 475 -13.46 -5.59 41.27
C ILE A 475 -14.66 -4.74 41.72
N PHE A 476 -14.84 -3.54 41.17
CA PHE A 476 -15.97 -2.68 41.54
C PHE A 476 -17.32 -3.27 41.13
N ALA A 477 -17.46 -3.92 39.97
CA ALA A 477 -18.69 -4.59 39.55
C ALA A 477 -19.07 -5.75 40.48
N SER A 478 -18.07 -6.54 40.91
CA SER A 478 -18.26 -7.62 41.88
C SER A 478 -18.70 -7.11 43.24
N TYR A 479 -18.00 -6.11 43.80
CA TYR A 479 -18.31 -5.57 45.13
C TYR A 479 -19.58 -4.71 45.15
N TYR A 480 -19.88 -3.99 44.06
CA TYR A 480 -21.17 -3.33 43.87
C TYR A 480 -22.32 -4.34 44.04
N THR A 481 -22.18 -5.51 43.42
CA THR A 481 -23.20 -6.57 43.49
C THR A 481 -23.35 -7.14 44.91
N ASP A 482 -22.25 -7.53 45.58
CA ASP A 482 -22.31 -8.05 46.96
C ASP A 482 -22.83 -7.01 47.96
N ILE A 483 -22.34 -5.77 47.89
CA ILE A 483 -22.75 -4.70 48.82
C ILE A 483 -24.22 -4.34 48.57
N CYS A 484 -24.66 -4.20 47.32
CA CYS A 484 -26.06 -3.92 47.05
C CYS A 484 -26.98 -5.07 47.51
N GLN A 485 -26.63 -6.33 47.23
CA GLN A 485 -27.42 -7.49 47.66
C GLN A 485 -27.56 -7.60 49.19
N ASN A 486 -26.50 -7.33 49.95
CA ASN A 486 -26.50 -7.51 51.40
C ASN A 486 -27.10 -6.32 52.18
N TYR A 487 -26.92 -5.08 51.71
CA TYR A 487 -27.25 -3.87 52.50
C TYR A 487 -28.26 -2.92 51.84
N TYR A 488 -28.51 -3.04 50.53
CA TYR A 488 -29.40 -2.17 49.77
C TYR A 488 -30.55 -3.00 49.15
N PRO A 489 -31.52 -3.47 49.96
CA PRO A 489 -32.54 -4.41 49.52
C PRO A 489 -33.31 -3.90 48.29
N ALA A 490 -33.45 -4.75 47.28
CA ALA A 490 -34.13 -4.40 46.03
C ALA A 490 -35.54 -3.87 46.30
N ILE A 491 -35.93 -2.80 45.59
CA ILE A 491 -37.14 -2.03 45.92
C ILE A 491 -38.38 -2.82 45.48
N GLU A 492 -39.11 -3.39 46.44
CA GLU A 492 -40.36 -4.09 46.19
C GLU A 492 -41.50 -3.12 45.78
N ASN A 493 -41.66 -3.01 44.45
CA ASN A 493 -42.79 -2.40 43.72
C ASN A 493 -42.82 -0.87 43.59
N SER A 494 -42.61 -0.41 42.35
CA SER A 494 -43.47 0.62 41.73
C SER A 494 -43.85 0.13 40.32
N GLU A 495 -45.04 0.49 39.85
CA GLU A 495 -45.80 -0.29 38.85
C GLU A 495 -45.27 -0.21 37.39
N ASP A 496 -45.76 -1.13 36.55
CA ASP A 496 -45.60 -1.25 35.08
C ASP A 496 -44.21 -1.61 34.49
N ILE A 497 -43.95 -2.92 34.35
CA ILE A 497 -43.71 -3.59 33.05
C ILE A 497 -43.98 -5.10 33.19
N THR A 498 -44.56 -5.74 32.16
CA THR A 498 -45.09 -7.12 32.25
C THR A 498 -44.23 -8.19 31.56
N ALA A 499 -43.51 -9.02 32.33
CA ALA A 499 -43.14 -10.38 31.91
C ALA A 499 -42.75 -11.30 33.10
N SER A 500 -43.54 -12.35 33.32
CA SER A 500 -43.30 -13.57 34.13
C SER A 500 -41.94 -13.76 34.83
N ALA A 501 -41.97 -13.77 36.17
CA ALA A 501 -40.92 -14.36 37.00
C ALA A 501 -41.35 -15.73 37.56
N SER A 502 -40.46 -16.74 37.53
CA SER A 502 -40.59 -17.95 38.35
C SER A 502 -39.28 -18.73 38.49
N SER A 503 -38.90 -18.99 39.75
CA SER A 503 -37.88 -19.94 40.24
C SER A 503 -36.41 -19.77 39.82
N GLU A 504 -35.56 -19.71 40.86
CA GLU A 504 -34.08 -19.71 40.87
C GLU A 504 -33.41 -18.46 40.27
N ASP A 505 -32.65 -17.74 41.10
CA ASP A 505 -31.80 -16.62 40.69
C ASP A 505 -30.61 -17.15 39.86
N PRO A 506 -30.51 -16.80 38.56
CA PRO A 506 -29.40 -17.26 37.73
C PRO A 506 -28.06 -16.63 38.12
N LEU A 507 -28.06 -15.47 38.80
CA LEU A 507 -26.85 -14.69 39.09
C LEU A 507 -25.97 -15.40 40.12
N ALA A 508 -26.57 -15.89 41.21
CA ALA A 508 -25.89 -16.70 42.22
C ALA A 508 -25.26 -18.00 41.66
N ALA A 509 -25.88 -18.60 40.63
CA ALA A 509 -25.34 -19.78 39.96
C ALA A 509 -24.25 -19.44 38.92
N ALA A 510 -24.39 -18.33 38.19
CA ALA A 510 -23.45 -17.89 37.17
C ALA A 510 -22.12 -17.42 37.77
N LEU A 511 -22.17 -16.55 38.79
CA LEU A 511 -20.98 -16.00 39.46
C LEU A 511 -20.11 -17.11 40.09
N GLY A 512 -20.74 -18.16 40.64
CA GLY A 512 -20.06 -19.32 41.22
C GLY A 512 -19.29 -20.21 40.22
N SER A 513 -19.27 -19.89 38.92
CA SER A 513 -18.62 -20.69 37.88
C SER A 513 -17.53 -19.99 37.07
N LYS A 514 -17.34 -18.67 37.23
CA LYS A 514 -16.28 -17.90 36.56
C LYS A 514 -15.22 -17.29 37.49
N LEU A 515 -15.54 -17.04 38.76
CA LEU A 515 -14.58 -16.52 39.73
C LEU A 515 -13.69 -17.64 40.31
N THR A 516 -12.69 -18.08 39.56
CA THR A 516 -11.52 -18.74 40.17
C THR A 516 -10.63 -17.69 40.82
N TYR A 517 -10.65 -17.62 42.15
CA TYR A 517 -9.75 -16.79 42.94
C TYR A 517 -8.30 -17.03 42.52
N ARG A 518 -7.70 -16.03 41.86
CA ARG A 518 -6.26 -15.98 41.56
C ARG A 518 -5.57 -15.19 42.69
N PRO A 519 -4.60 -15.77 43.41
CA PRO A 519 -3.79 -15.02 44.35
C PRO A 519 -3.02 -13.92 43.62
N ALA A 520 -2.94 -12.72 44.19
CA ALA A 520 -2.23 -11.57 43.60
C ALA A 520 -0.70 -11.76 43.46
N SER A 521 -0.14 -12.89 43.93
CA SER A 521 1.25 -13.29 43.68
C SER A 521 1.54 -13.60 42.21
N ASP A 522 0.51 -13.90 41.42
CA ASP A 522 0.65 -14.48 40.08
C ASP A 522 0.50 -13.42 38.96
N VAL A 523 0.42 -12.14 39.33
CA VAL A 523 0.33 -10.98 38.42
C VAL A 523 1.58 -10.09 38.59
N PRO A 524 2.48 -9.99 37.59
CA PRO A 524 3.68 -9.17 37.70
C PRO A 524 3.37 -7.67 37.57
N GLY A 525 3.39 -6.94 38.70
CA GLY A 525 3.27 -5.48 38.70
C GLY A 525 4.59 -4.75 38.35
N PRO A 526 4.53 -3.55 37.73
CA PRO A 526 5.71 -2.74 37.43
C PRO A 526 6.36 -2.15 38.70
N GLN A 527 7.66 -1.83 38.64
CA GLN A 527 8.40 -1.14 39.71
C GLN A 527 8.82 0.27 39.29
N VAL A 528 8.27 1.32 39.91
CA VAL A 528 8.85 2.68 39.92
C VAL A 528 8.73 3.31 41.32
N ILE A 529 9.59 4.30 41.58
CA ILE A 529 9.91 4.90 42.89
C ILE A 529 8.97 6.08 43.23
N TYR A 530 8.62 6.22 44.51
CA TYR A 530 7.85 7.34 45.05
C TYR A 530 8.53 8.72 44.92
N LYS A 531 7.71 9.77 44.78
CA LYS A 531 8.10 11.16 45.10
C LYS A 531 6.91 11.92 45.68
N GLU A 532 7.12 12.63 46.78
CA GLU A 532 6.09 13.44 47.44
C GLU A 532 5.96 14.84 46.78
N GLY A 533 4.77 15.44 46.87
CA GLY A 533 4.64 16.90 47.01
C GLY A 533 3.90 17.67 45.91
N GLY A 534 2.57 17.63 45.95
CA GLY A 534 1.68 18.63 45.32
C GLY A 534 0.44 18.83 46.19
N THR A 535 -0.09 20.05 46.30
CA THR A 535 -1.30 20.31 47.12
C THR A 535 -2.06 21.56 46.63
N PRO A 536 -3.33 21.44 46.19
CA PRO A 536 -4.17 22.58 45.83
C PRO A 536 -4.72 23.30 47.08
N ALA A 537 -5.15 24.56 46.91
CA ALA A 537 -5.35 25.48 48.03
C ALA A 537 -6.80 25.93 48.25
N SER A 538 -7.42 25.46 49.34
CA SER A 538 -8.17 26.34 50.24
C SER A 538 -8.11 25.79 51.68
N THR A 539 -7.77 26.63 52.64
CA THR A 539 -7.36 26.21 53.99
C THR A 539 -8.44 26.41 55.06
N ASP A 540 -8.19 25.76 56.20
CA ASP A 540 -8.57 26.21 57.54
C ASP A 540 -9.93 25.79 58.13
N PHE A 541 -10.18 24.47 58.18
CA PHE A 541 -11.04 23.91 59.25
C PHE A 541 -10.48 22.68 59.98
N ILE A 542 -9.68 21.83 59.33
CA ILE A 542 -9.05 20.63 59.95
C ILE A 542 -7.52 20.83 60.17
N THR A 543 -7.04 22.08 60.12
CA THR A 543 -5.83 22.56 60.82
C THR A 543 -5.92 22.46 62.36
N LYS A 544 -6.81 21.59 62.86
CA LYS A 544 -7.07 21.24 64.27
C LYS A 544 -6.77 19.77 64.59
N ALA A 545 -6.52 18.93 63.58
CA ALA A 545 -6.00 17.57 63.80
C ALA A 545 -4.49 17.59 64.08
N ILE A 546 -3.74 18.54 63.50
CA ILE A 546 -2.31 18.72 63.73
C ILE A 546 -2.04 20.09 64.39
N GLN A 547 -2.36 20.19 65.68
CA GLN A 547 -1.50 20.82 66.70
C GLN A 547 -2.12 20.61 68.09
N GLY A 548 -1.34 20.01 69.00
CA GLY A 548 -1.78 19.66 70.35
C GLY A 548 -1.77 20.84 71.34
N TYR A 549 -2.17 20.56 72.58
CA TYR A 549 -2.06 21.51 73.70
C TYR A 549 -0.59 21.98 73.90
N GLY A 550 -0.30 23.22 73.48
CA GLY A 550 0.98 23.90 73.66
C GLY A 550 0.82 25.41 73.44
N THR A 551 0.58 26.16 74.51
CA THR A 551 -0.09 27.48 74.42
C THR A 551 0.79 28.68 74.03
N THR A 552 0.38 29.35 72.95
CA THR A 552 0.24 30.81 72.73
C THR A 552 1.46 31.76 72.59
N SER A 553 1.41 32.55 71.50
CA SER A 553 1.78 33.99 71.35
C SER A 553 3.28 34.41 71.36
N SER A 554 3.79 35.36 70.54
CA SER A 554 3.17 36.36 69.61
C SER A 554 4.17 36.95 68.57
N SER A 555 3.63 37.76 67.63
CA SER A 555 4.23 38.94 66.93
C SER A 555 5.34 38.82 65.85
N ASP A 556 4.92 39.09 64.61
CA ASP A 556 5.40 40.13 63.66
C ASP A 556 6.73 40.10 62.84
N GLU A 557 6.59 40.64 61.61
CA GLU A 557 7.55 41.23 60.63
C GLU A 557 8.58 40.39 59.80
N LYS A 558 8.33 40.41 58.47
CA LYS A 558 9.21 40.81 57.34
C LYS A 558 10.62 40.19 57.07
N THR A 559 10.69 39.54 55.91
CA THR A 559 11.58 39.79 54.73
C THR A 559 13.13 39.78 54.86
N TYR A 560 13.79 39.19 53.84
CA TYR A 560 15.25 39.17 53.58
C TYR A 560 16.08 38.30 54.57
N GLU A 561 17.30 37.80 54.26
CA GLU A 561 18.14 37.91 53.06
C GLU A 561 19.04 36.65 52.83
N ASN A 562 19.85 36.75 51.78
CA ASN A 562 20.92 35.92 51.22
C ASN A 562 21.93 35.14 52.12
N GLU A 563 22.73 34.32 51.42
CA GLU A 563 24.19 34.14 51.58
C GLU A 563 24.82 33.08 52.53
N SER A 564 25.00 31.88 51.94
CA SER A 564 26.34 31.42 51.45
C SER A 564 27.32 30.56 52.31
N THR A 565 27.86 29.55 51.59
CA THR A 565 29.26 29.04 51.59
C THR A 565 29.86 28.21 52.76
N GLN A 566 30.51 27.10 52.32
CA GLN A 566 31.61 26.33 52.96
C GLN A 566 31.27 25.55 54.25
N GLY A 567 31.82 24.36 54.51
CA GLY A 567 32.73 23.50 53.71
C GLY A 567 33.47 22.47 54.60
N ILE A 568 34.47 21.78 54.04
CA ILE A 568 35.47 20.90 54.71
C ILE A 568 35.04 19.41 54.90
N SER A 569 36.04 18.53 54.99
CA SER A 569 36.08 17.07 54.80
C SER A 569 36.54 16.27 56.04
N SER A 570 36.28 14.94 56.09
CA SER A 570 37.32 13.92 56.43
C SER A 570 36.84 12.44 56.42
N ASP A 571 37.28 11.67 55.42
CA ASP A 571 38.11 10.45 55.53
C ASP A 571 38.08 9.48 56.76
N ILE A 572 37.95 8.17 56.42
CA ILE A 572 38.84 7.02 56.75
C ILE A 572 38.52 5.98 57.90
N SER A 573 38.63 4.70 57.48
CA SER A 573 39.06 3.42 58.16
C SER A 573 38.18 2.50 59.06
N SER A 574 38.24 1.21 58.69
CA SER A 574 38.68 0.00 59.45
C SER A 574 37.73 -0.92 60.27
N ASP A 575 37.59 -2.15 59.75
CA ASP A 575 38.03 -3.46 60.33
C ASP A 575 37.26 -4.23 61.44
N HIS A 576 37.08 -5.55 61.20
CA HIS A 576 37.27 -6.77 62.04
C HIS A 576 36.76 -6.80 63.53
N GLU A 577 36.37 -7.92 64.19
CA GLU A 577 36.32 -9.37 63.89
C GLU A 577 35.42 -10.16 64.90
N ASP A 578 34.97 -11.37 64.49
CA ASP A 578 34.82 -12.66 65.22
C ASP A 578 34.08 -12.91 66.58
N GLU A 579 33.32 -14.04 66.55
CA GLU A 579 33.40 -15.25 67.42
C GLU A 579 32.36 -15.65 68.53
N VAL A 580 32.43 -16.96 68.86
CA VAL A 580 32.05 -17.72 70.09
C VAL A 580 30.63 -18.35 70.27
N SER A 581 30.53 -19.67 70.00
CA SER A 581 29.77 -20.73 70.78
C SER A 581 28.22 -20.81 70.72
N SER A 582 27.50 -21.92 71.05
CA SER A 582 27.83 -23.34 71.30
C SER A 582 26.58 -24.27 71.44
N PHE A 583 26.69 -25.54 70.98
CA PHE A 583 26.05 -26.78 71.53
C PHE A 583 24.50 -26.93 71.43
N VAL A 584 23.85 -28.11 71.32
CA VAL A 584 24.18 -29.54 70.96
C VAL A 584 22.82 -30.31 70.90
N ASN A 585 22.48 -31.29 70.03
CA ASN A 585 22.77 -32.76 69.99
C ASN A 585 21.72 -33.41 69.02
N LYS A 586 21.69 -34.66 68.51
CA LYS A 586 22.58 -35.86 68.48
C LYS A 586 22.08 -36.86 67.39
N ALA A 587 22.95 -37.76 66.92
CA ALA A 587 22.68 -39.15 66.43
C ALA A 587 21.99 -39.36 65.04
N ALA A 588 22.39 -40.37 64.22
CA ALA A 588 23.59 -41.23 64.27
C ALA A 588 23.82 -42.08 62.98
N LEU A 589 25.08 -42.11 62.50
CA LEU A 589 25.80 -43.23 61.83
C LEU A 589 25.30 -43.71 60.43
N GLU A 590 26.13 -44.26 59.52
CA GLU A 590 27.54 -44.72 59.59
C GLU A 590 28.24 -44.70 58.20
N ALA A 591 29.55 -44.42 58.17
CA ALA A 591 30.64 -44.94 57.31
C ALA A 591 30.60 -45.01 55.76
N ASP A 592 31.71 -44.88 55.00
CA ASP A 592 33.09 -44.36 55.23
C ASP A 592 33.81 -44.08 53.86
N ASP A 593 34.80 -43.18 53.89
CA ASP A 593 36.08 -43.09 53.12
C ASP A 593 36.21 -43.33 51.58
N ASP A 594 36.62 -42.30 50.81
CA ASP A 594 38.04 -41.95 50.49
C ASP A 594 38.42 -41.43 49.07
N GLU A 595 39.33 -40.43 49.08
CA GLU A 595 40.30 -39.90 48.09
C GLU A 595 40.00 -39.54 46.59
N VAL A 596 40.90 -38.67 46.10
CA VAL A 596 40.95 -37.81 44.87
C VAL A 596 42.47 -37.70 44.53
N PRO A 597 43.02 -37.58 43.27
CA PRO A 597 42.55 -36.76 42.13
C PRO A 597 42.89 -37.27 40.67
N ALA A 598 42.71 -36.36 39.69
CA ALA A 598 43.63 -36.06 38.56
C ALA A 598 43.49 -36.73 37.15
N ARG A 599 42.74 -36.03 36.28
CA ARG A 599 43.23 -35.37 35.04
C ARG A 599 44.25 -36.12 34.14
N LYS A 600 43.76 -36.75 33.03
CA LYS A 600 44.28 -36.52 31.65
C LYS A 600 43.47 -37.18 30.52
N THR A 601 43.72 -36.67 29.31
CA THR A 601 43.17 -37.02 27.98
C THR A 601 43.75 -38.31 27.37
N GLY A 602 42.99 -39.02 26.50
CA GLY A 602 43.63 -39.81 25.42
C GLY A 602 42.82 -40.93 24.72
N ASN A 603 42.40 -40.66 23.47
CA ASN A 603 42.46 -41.52 22.26
C ASN A 603 41.76 -42.90 22.14
N TYR A 604 41.15 -43.12 20.95
CA TYR A 604 41.15 -44.29 20.02
C TYR A 604 41.05 -45.74 20.56
N SER A 605 40.42 -46.71 19.88
CA SER A 605 39.46 -46.76 18.75
C SER A 605 39.03 -48.22 18.48
N THR A 606 38.08 -48.45 17.55
CA THR A 606 37.92 -49.66 16.69
C THR A 606 37.79 -51.08 17.30
N GLY A 607 36.77 -51.84 16.87
CA GLY A 607 37.01 -53.26 16.50
C GLY A 607 35.95 -54.34 16.79
N THR A 608 34.93 -54.46 15.93
CA THR A 608 34.36 -55.72 15.39
C THR A 608 34.01 -56.94 16.28
N ALA A 609 32.76 -57.42 16.10
CA ALA A 609 32.33 -58.85 15.96
C ALA A 609 32.27 -59.79 17.21
N SER A 610 31.44 -60.86 17.25
CA SER A 610 30.16 -61.18 16.56
C SER A 610 29.50 -62.49 17.11
N VAL A 611 28.21 -62.71 16.75
CA VAL A 611 27.45 -64.01 16.68
C VAL A 611 27.23 -64.88 17.94
N THR A 612 25.95 -65.04 18.34
CA THR A 612 25.17 -66.28 18.68
C THR A 612 23.81 -65.83 19.28
N GLY A 613 22.63 -66.50 19.22
CA GLY A 613 22.20 -67.84 18.77
C GLY A 613 21.52 -68.62 19.94
N ALA A 614 20.39 -69.34 19.84
CA ALA A 614 19.34 -69.48 18.80
C ALA A 614 18.08 -70.24 19.33
N GLY A 615 16.91 -70.10 18.67
CA GLY A 615 15.74 -71.04 18.71
C GLY A 615 14.71 -70.91 19.86
N THR A 616 13.50 -71.51 19.81
CA THR A 616 12.76 -72.18 18.69
C THR A 616 11.28 -72.53 19.06
N ASN A 617 10.34 -72.45 18.09
CA ASN A 617 9.09 -73.25 17.97
C ASN A 617 7.92 -73.02 19.00
N ARG A 618 6.62 -73.30 18.73
CA ARG A 618 5.89 -73.92 17.59
C ARG A 618 4.34 -73.70 17.64
N ILE A 619 3.63 -74.00 16.53
CA ILE A 619 2.19 -74.45 16.42
C ILE A 619 1.11 -73.34 16.66
N THR A 620 -0.02 -73.20 15.94
CA THR A 620 -0.77 -74.04 14.93
C THR A 620 -1.43 -73.16 13.83
N ASP A 621 -1.50 -73.65 12.58
CA ASP A 621 -2.69 -73.86 11.70
C ASP A 621 -3.90 -72.87 11.64
N ASN A 622 -4.64 -72.69 10.53
CA ASN A 622 -4.67 -73.33 9.19
C ASN A 622 -5.41 -72.50 8.10
N ARG A 623 -5.36 -72.96 6.82
CA ARG A 623 -6.26 -72.66 5.66
C ARG A 623 -6.43 -71.20 5.25
N ASN A 624 -5.83 -70.67 4.17
CA ASN A 624 -5.12 -71.24 3.01
C ASN A 624 -5.93 -72.06 1.98
N SER A 625 -6.12 -71.49 0.78
CA SER A 625 -6.05 -72.16 -0.54
C SER A 625 -6.07 -71.09 -1.65
N ASN A 626 -4.94 -70.72 -2.26
CA ASN A 626 -4.35 -71.29 -3.50
C ASN A 626 -4.75 -70.49 -4.76
N ALA A 627 -3.89 -70.34 -5.79
CA ALA A 627 -2.66 -71.07 -6.07
C ALA A 627 -1.47 -70.21 -6.59
N SER A 628 -0.26 -70.61 -6.18
CA SER A 628 1.02 -70.58 -6.90
C SER A 628 1.37 -69.40 -7.83
N ALA A 629 2.39 -68.62 -7.42
CA ALA A 629 3.16 -67.75 -8.30
C ALA A 629 4.47 -68.42 -8.78
N SER A 630 5.10 -67.86 -9.82
CA SER A 630 6.54 -67.98 -10.07
C SER A 630 7.06 -66.71 -10.74
N SER A 631 8.09 -66.09 -10.16
CA SER A 631 8.82 -64.94 -10.70
C SER A 631 9.76 -65.37 -11.85
N THR A 632 10.51 -64.51 -12.58
CA THR A 632 11.05 -63.18 -12.28
C THR A 632 11.54 -62.51 -13.58
N SER A 633 11.40 -61.18 -13.75
CA SER A 633 12.48 -60.25 -14.21
C SER A 633 11.98 -58.89 -14.76
N SER A 634 12.75 -57.83 -14.44
CA SER A 634 12.98 -56.57 -15.18
C SER A 634 11.88 -55.87 -16.02
N GLY A 635 11.60 -54.62 -15.66
CA GLY A 635 11.49 -53.52 -16.64
C GLY A 635 10.20 -52.70 -16.66
N SER A 636 10.32 -51.48 -17.20
CA SER A 636 9.26 -50.55 -17.64
C SER A 636 8.35 -49.90 -16.58
N SER A 637 7.63 -48.86 -17.04
CA SER A 637 6.75 -47.95 -16.32
C SER A 637 5.26 -48.28 -16.55
N THR A 638 4.36 -47.37 -16.13
CA THR A 638 2.88 -47.48 -16.14
C THR A 638 2.31 -48.40 -15.03
N GLY A 639 1.11 -48.15 -14.50
CA GLY A 639 0.20 -47.01 -14.72
C GLY A 639 -1.28 -47.43 -14.74
N ALA A 640 -2.16 -46.47 -14.43
CA ALA A 640 -3.63 -46.59 -14.32
C ALA A 640 -4.19 -47.47 -13.17
N GLY A 641 -5.31 -47.12 -12.51
CA GLY A 641 -6.02 -45.83 -12.45
C GLY A 641 -7.55 -45.91 -12.47
N ILE A 642 -8.20 -44.73 -12.37
CA ILE A 642 -9.55 -44.40 -12.89
C ILE A 642 -10.76 -45.03 -12.13
N PRO A 643 -11.90 -44.34 -11.92
CA PRO A 643 -12.19 -42.89 -11.88
C PRO A 643 -12.97 -42.41 -10.64
N ILE A 644 -12.83 -41.14 -10.27
CA ILE A 644 -13.97 -40.28 -9.86
C ILE A 644 -13.79 -38.95 -10.58
N ALA A 645 -14.86 -38.38 -11.13
CA ALA A 645 -14.81 -37.11 -11.86
C ALA A 645 -15.02 -35.91 -10.92
N ALA A 646 -14.23 -34.86 -11.11
CA ALA A 646 -14.49 -33.53 -10.59
C ALA A 646 -14.34 -32.54 -11.77
N SER A 647 -15.38 -31.77 -12.04
CA SER A 647 -15.40 -30.75 -13.09
C SER A 647 -14.78 -29.45 -12.56
N VAL A 648 -13.63 -29.06 -13.10
CA VAL A 648 -13.05 -27.72 -12.86
C VAL A 648 -13.45 -26.83 -14.04
N SER A 649 -14.25 -25.81 -13.76
CA SER A 649 -14.53 -24.71 -14.69
C SER A 649 -13.36 -23.74 -14.70
N ILE A 650 -12.90 -23.35 -15.89
CA ILE A 650 -11.85 -22.34 -16.09
C ILE A 650 -12.53 -20.98 -16.28
N THR A 651 -12.14 -19.99 -15.50
CA THR A 651 -12.46 -18.56 -15.69
C THR A 651 -11.26 -17.82 -16.33
N PRO A 652 -11.48 -16.72 -17.05
CA PRO A 652 -10.43 -16.03 -17.81
C PRO A 652 -9.53 -15.11 -16.96
N GLU A 653 -9.32 -15.41 -15.68
CA GLU A 653 -8.41 -14.68 -14.78
C GLU A 653 -7.29 -15.60 -14.30
N SER A 654 -6.18 -15.61 -15.02
CA SER A 654 -4.95 -16.30 -14.60
C SER A 654 -3.69 -15.72 -15.28
N VAL A 655 -3.50 -14.41 -15.12
CA VAL A 655 -2.16 -13.81 -15.29
C VAL A 655 -1.23 -14.46 -14.27
N TRP A 656 -0.02 -14.82 -14.70
CA TRP A 656 0.92 -15.58 -13.86
C TRP A 656 1.41 -14.75 -12.67
N PRO A 657 1.45 -15.32 -11.45
CA PRO A 657 1.89 -14.59 -10.27
C PRO A 657 3.40 -14.32 -10.31
N TYR A 658 3.80 -13.08 -10.06
CA TYR A 658 5.18 -12.74 -9.72
C TYR A 658 5.54 -13.37 -8.36
N PRO A 659 6.73 -13.96 -8.19
CA PRO A 659 7.13 -14.60 -6.94
C PRO A 659 7.67 -13.57 -5.93
N ASP A 660 6.79 -12.92 -5.18
CA ASP A 660 7.18 -12.09 -4.04
C ASP A 660 7.95 -12.89 -2.99
N ASN A 661 9.23 -12.55 -2.81
CA ASN A 661 10.08 -13.02 -1.72
C ASN A 661 11.11 -11.94 -1.39
N ALA A 662 10.67 -10.85 -0.76
CA ALA A 662 11.56 -9.84 -0.21
C ALA A 662 12.41 -10.45 0.93
N ILE A 663 13.72 -10.52 0.72
CA ILE A 663 14.66 -10.98 1.76
C ILE A 663 14.84 -9.85 2.78
N ALA A 664 14.31 -10.04 3.99
CA ALA A 664 14.48 -9.10 5.09
C ALA A 664 15.97 -8.88 5.42
N SER A 665 16.38 -7.61 5.59
CA SER A 665 17.76 -7.20 5.82
C SER A 665 17.90 -6.45 7.15
N THR A 666 18.89 -6.84 7.97
CA THR A 666 18.99 -6.44 9.38
C THR A 666 20.21 -5.56 9.68
N HIS A 667 20.01 -4.23 9.73
CA HIS A 667 20.97 -3.19 10.20
C HIS A 667 22.30 -3.08 9.37
N PRO A 668 23.21 -2.10 9.62
CA PRO A 668 23.17 -0.93 10.51
C PRO A 668 23.39 0.43 9.79
N ASP A 669 23.76 1.47 10.56
CA ASP A 669 24.14 2.86 10.22
C ASP A 669 24.53 3.22 8.78
N ARG A 670 24.02 4.37 8.29
CA ARG A 670 23.88 4.67 6.85
C ARG A 670 24.76 5.78 6.25
N LYS A 671 25.80 6.26 6.96
CA LYS A 671 26.58 7.47 6.55
C LYS A 671 27.48 7.35 5.31
N ASP A 672 27.62 6.17 4.71
CA ASP A 672 28.48 5.91 3.53
C ASP A 672 27.71 5.51 2.25
N GLN A 673 26.37 5.47 2.27
CA GLN A 673 25.59 4.86 1.17
C GLN A 673 25.19 5.85 0.06
N SER A 674 26.12 6.15 -0.84
CA SER A 674 25.77 6.62 -2.19
C SER A 674 25.23 5.45 -3.03
N PHE A 675 23.92 5.21 -2.95
CA PHE A 675 23.27 4.14 -3.74
C PHE A 675 23.45 4.35 -5.24
N ARG A 676 23.65 3.24 -5.96
CA ARG A 676 24.08 3.24 -7.36
C ARG A 676 22.87 3.23 -8.29
N LEU A 677 22.64 4.33 -8.99
CA LEU A 677 21.53 4.47 -9.96
C LEU A 677 21.52 3.38 -11.05
N TYR A 678 22.67 2.81 -11.41
CA TYR A 678 22.78 1.78 -12.45
C TYR A 678 23.78 0.66 -12.09
N PRO A 679 23.47 -0.60 -12.47
CA PRO A 679 24.43 -1.70 -12.53
C PRO A 679 25.62 -1.41 -13.46
N LYS A 680 26.78 -2.02 -13.19
CA LYS A 680 28.01 -1.82 -14.00
C LYS A 680 27.99 -2.51 -15.36
N ASN A 681 27.20 -3.56 -15.51
CA ASN A 681 26.95 -4.24 -16.78
C ASN A 681 25.44 -4.49 -16.88
N THR A 682 24.82 -4.06 -17.97
CA THR A 682 23.37 -4.21 -18.22
C THR A 682 23.15 -4.86 -19.58
N LEU A 683 22.34 -5.92 -19.63
CA LEU A 683 21.94 -6.62 -20.85
C LEU A 683 20.44 -6.41 -21.07
N ILE A 684 20.08 -5.66 -22.10
CA ILE A 684 18.71 -5.36 -22.48
C ILE A 684 18.24 -6.44 -23.46
N LYS A 685 17.48 -7.42 -22.95
CA LYS A 685 17.00 -8.61 -23.70
C LYS A 685 15.52 -8.46 -24.05
N GLY A 686 15.11 -8.82 -25.26
CA GLY A 686 13.70 -8.77 -25.65
C GLY A 686 13.44 -9.16 -27.11
N PRO A 687 12.19 -9.34 -27.54
CA PRO A 687 11.86 -9.85 -28.87
C PRO A 687 12.31 -8.96 -30.04
N VAL A 688 12.24 -9.50 -31.26
CA VAL A 688 12.86 -8.89 -32.44
C VAL A 688 12.17 -7.57 -32.80
N LYS A 689 12.96 -6.51 -33.02
CA LYS A 689 12.52 -5.12 -33.28
C LYS A 689 11.66 -4.45 -32.19
N THR A 690 11.77 -4.85 -30.92
CA THR A 690 11.33 -4.01 -29.80
C THR A 690 12.32 -2.85 -29.55
N GLY A 691 11.90 -1.80 -28.84
CA GLY A 691 12.66 -0.58 -28.52
C GLY A 691 13.97 -0.72 -27.72
N LYS A 692 14.62 -1.89 -27.70
CA LYS A 692 15.86 -2.19 -26.96
C LYS A 692 16.97 -1.16 -27.18
N PHE A 693 17.24 -0.81 -28.44
CA PHE A 693 18.30 0.14 -28.80
C PHE A 693 18.02 1.54 -28.25
N HIS A 694 16.76 1.97 -28.29
CA HIS A 694 16.34 3.23 -27.68
C HIS A 694 16.53 3.19 -26.15
N GLN A 695 16.00 2.18 -25.44
CA GLN A 695 16.20 2.04 -23.99
C GLN A 695 17.70 1.98 -23.61
N ALA A 696 18.54 1.39 -24.46
CA ALA A 696 19.98 1.32 -24.26
C ALA A 696 20.68 2.69 -24.39
N ILE A 697 20.26 3.52 -25.35
CA ILE A 697 20.69 4.93 -25.47
C ILE A 697 20.27 5.73 -24.22
N MET A 698 19.00 5.64 -23.82
CA MET A 698 18.50 6.31 -22.60
C MET A 698 19.32 5.91 -21.37
N THR A 699 19.64 4.61 -21.24
CA THR A 699 20.48 4.07 -20.16
C THR A 699 21.92 4.60 -20.23
N ALA A 700 22.54 4.66 -21.42
CA ALA A 700 23.91 5.14 -21.59
C ALA A 700 24.06 6.63 -21.24
N VAL A 701 23.13 7.47 -21.67
CA VAL A 701 23.10 8.91 -21.35
C VAL A 701 22.79 9.12 -19.86
N GLY A 702 21.78 8.44 -19.32
CA GLY A 702 21.43 8.49 -17.89
C GLY A 702 22.59 8.09 -16.97
N ILE A 703 23.35 7.04 -17.33
CA ILE A 703 24.61 6.68 -16.64
C ILE A 703 25.57 7.87 -16.67
N ILE A 704 25.86 8.43 -17.84
CA ILE A 704 26.87 9.48 -18.02
C ILE A 704 26.53 10.76 -17.24
N GLU A 705 25.27 11.16 -17.22
CA GLU A 705 24.80 12.39 -16.57
C GLU A 705 24.48 12.18 -15.09
N GLY A 706 24.05 10.98 -14.69
CA GLY A 706 23.62 10.66 -13.32
C GLY A 706 22.14 10.95 -13.08
N LYS A 707 21.33 10.86 -14.14
CA LYS A 707 19.86 10.84 -14.13
C LYS A 707 19.41 9.38 -14.04
N ASP A 708 18.34 9.06 -13.32
CA ASP A 708 17.80 7.70 -13.27
C ASP A 708 16.87 7.38 -14.46
N SER A 709 16.33 6.15 -14.50
CA SER A 709 15.43 5.72 -15.58
C SER A 709 14.14 6.56 -15.68
N ASN A 710 13.61 7.06 -14.57
CA ASN A 710 12.39 7.88 -14.58
C ASN A 710 12.72 9.26 -15.11
N MET A 711 13.81 9.88 -14.63
CA MET A 711 14.33 11.14 -15.16
C MET A 711 14.53 11.09 -16.68
N MET A 712 15.20 10.05 -17.19
CA MET A 712 15.45 9.90 -18.64
C MET A 712 14.15 9.74 -19.45
N ASN A 713 13.15 9.02 -18.95
CA ASN A 713 11.90 8.76 -19.67
C ASN A 713 11.05 10.01 -19.98
N ILE A 714 11.35 11.16 -19.37
CA ILE A 714 10.64 12.44 -19.59
C ILE A 714 11.35 13.30 -20.65
N GLU A 715 12.61 13.01 -20.95
CA GLU A 715 13.43 13.85 -21.82
C GLU A 715 13.05 13.64 -23.29
N PRO A 716 12.96 14.72 -24.10
CA PRO A 716 12.64 14.58 -25.51
C PRO A 716 13.66 13.67 -26.20
N VAL A 717 13.16 12.61 -26.84
CA VAL A 717 14.00 11.63 -27.55
C VAL A 717 15.01 12.28 -28.52
N PRO A 718 14.72 13.38 -29.25
CA PRO A 718 15.72 14.08 -30.05
C PRO A 718 16.91 14.60 -29.25
N ASP A 719 16.65 15.17 -28.07
CA ASP A 719 17.67 15.80 -27.21
C ASP A 719 18.60 14.72 -26.62
N VAL A 720 18.04 13.59 -26.19
CA VAL A 720 18.83 12.44 -25.71
C VAL A 720 19.66 11.81 -26.83
N LEU A 721 19.17 11.82 -28.08
CA LEU A 721 19.94 11.38 -29.24
C LEU A 721 21.09 12.36 -29.58
N GLU A 722 20.89 13.67 -29.43
CA GLU A 722 21.96 14.67 -29.58
C GLU A 722 23.02 14.52 -28.48
N HIS A 723 22.61 14.36 -27.21
CA HIS A 723 23.51 14.08 -26.09
C HIS A 723 24.29 12.77 -26.28
N TYR A 724 23.63 11.71 -26.75
CA TYR A 724 24.29 10.44 -27.08
C TYR A 724 25.37 10.61 -28.15
N GLN A 725 25.07 11.32 -29.24
CA GLN A 725 26.06 11.61 -30.29
C GLN A 725 27.21 12.47 -29.76
N GLN A 726 26.92 13.50 -28.95
CA GLN A 726 27.96 14.31 -28.30
C GLN A 726 28.88 13.43 -27.44
N TYR A 727 28.35 12.51 -26.64
CA TYR A 727 29.17 11.66 -25.78
C TYR A 727 29.93 10.56 -26.56
N VAL A 728 29.46 10.16 -27.75
CA VAL A 728 30.27 9.37 -28.70
C VAL A 728 31.42 10.21 -29.27
N ASP A 729 31.15 11.44 -29.70
CA ASP A 729 32.16 12.35 -30.27
C ASP A 729 33.20 12.82 -29.25
N GLU A 730 32.81 12.97 -27.97
CA GLU A 730 33.71 13.22 -26.83
C GLU A 730 34.56 11.99 -26.44
N GLY A 731 34.26 10.80 -26.96
CA GLY A 731 34.90 9.55 -26.54
C GLY A 731 34.53 9.11 -25.12
N ARG A 732 33.33 9.45 -24.65
CA ARG A 732 32.76 8.99 -23.37
C ARG A 732 31.82 7.78 -23.52
N ILE A 733 31.22 7.62 -24.71
CA ILE A 733 30.54 6.41 -25.15
C ILE A 733 31.37 5.76 -26.26
N LEU A 734 31.74 4.49 -26.09
CA LEU A 734 32.20 3.65 -27.20
C LEU A 734 30.99 2.90 -27.76
N HIS A 735 30.52 3.29 -28.94
CA HIS A 735 29.49 2.52 -29.67
C HIS A 735 30.13 1.39 -30.48
N ILE A 736 29.57 0.18 -30.39
CA ILE A 736 30.00 -0.99 -31.16
C ILE A 736 28.77 -1.71 -31.73
N SER A 737 28.56 -1.58 -33.04
CA SER A 737 27.51 -2.31 -33.77
C SER A 737 27.99 -3.65 -34.32
N TYR A 738 27.06 -4.57 -34.51
CA TYR A 738 27.29 -5.80 -35.28
C TYR A 738 27.52 -5.47 -36.77
N PRO A 739 28.42 -6.15 -37.51
CA PRO A 739 29.15 -7.38 -37.16
C PRO A 739 30.62 -7.14 -36.74
N ASP A 740 31.04 -5.93 -36.38
CA ASP A 740 32.45 -5.63 -36.08
C ASP A 740 33.00 -6.42 -34.86
N ILE A 741 32.09 -6.94 -34.03
CA ILE A 741 32.39 -7.80 -32.87
C ILE A 741 32.78 -9.24 -33.30
N ASN A 742 32.36 -9.71 -34.48
CA ASN A 742 32.46 -11.12 -34.90
C ASN A 742 33.83 -11.54 -35.46
N SER A 743 34.44 -10.71 -36.29
CA SER A 743 35.53 -11.13 -37.20
C SER A 743 36.82 -11.52 -36.48
N ASP A 744 37.12 -10.83 -35.38
CA ASP A 744 38.42 -10.85 -34.73
C ASP A 744 38.41 -11.37 -33.28
N GLY A 745 37.23 -11.47 -32.65
CA GLY A 745 37.09 -11.99 -31.27
C GLY A 745 38.00 -11.30 -30.25
N TYR A 746 38.55 -12.07 -29.31
CA TYR A 746 39.56 -11.60 -28.33
C TYR A 746 40.70 -10.76 -28.94
N ASP A 747 41.18 -11.11 -30.14
CA ASP A 747 42.30 -10.42 -30.77
C ASP A 747 41.93 -8.97 -31.14
N GLY A 748 40.73 -8.75 -31.69
CA GLY A 748 40.23 -7.40 -31.99
C GLY A 748 39.73 -6.64 -30.76
N PHE A 749 39.28 -7.37 -29.74
CA PHE A 749 38.62 -6.82 -28.57
C PHE A 749 39.59 -6.42 -27.45
N ILE A 750 40.51 -7.32 -27.04
CA ILE A 750 41.46 -7.10 -25.93
C ILE A 750 42.89 -6.86 -26.42
N GLU A 751 43.49 -7.77 -27.18
CA GLU A 751 44.84 -7.56 -27.76
C GLU A 751 45.18 -8.55 -28.89
N ARG A 752 45.84 -8.05 -29.95
CA ARG A 752 46.32 -8.81 -31.10
C ARG A 752 47.84 -8.83 -31.18
N LYS A 753 48.42 -9.91 -31.69
CA LYS A 753 49.87 -9.98 -31.98
C LYS A 753 50.21 -9.55 -33.41
N CYS A 754 50.67 -8.31 -33.56
CA CYS A 754 51.16 -7.74 -34.81
C CYS A 754 52.66 -8.02 -35.00
N GLY A 755 53.01 -9.28 -35.29
CA GLY A 755 54.39 -9.73 -35.55
C GLY A 755 55.24 -9.79 -34.28
N PRO A 756 56.30 -8.97 -34.14
CA PRO A 756 57.07 -8.86 -32.89
C PRO A 756 56.40 -7.94 -31.85
N PHE A 757 55.40 -7.16 -32.26
CA PHE A 757 54.66 -6.23 -31.40
C PHE A 757 53.30 -6.80 -31.01
N THR A 758 52.70 -6.24 -29.97
CA THR A 758 51.30 -6.45 -29.58
C THR A 758 50.56 -5.14 -29.79
N GLU A 759 49.31 -5.20 -30.23
CA GLU A 759 48.42 -4.05 -30.36
C GLU A 759 47.18 -4.26 -29.49
N ASP A 760 46.77 -3.23 -28.77
CA ASP A 760 45.57 -3.25 -27.93
C ASP A 760 44.30 -3.33 -28.80
N GLY A 761 43.35 -4.16 -28.38
CA GLY A 761 42.02 -4.23 -28.99
C GLY A 761 41.14 -3.05 -28.58
N ILE A 762 39.95 -2.92 -29.20
CA ILE A 762 39.08 -1.74 -29.03
C ILE A 762 38.64 -1.52 -27.56
N PHE A 763 38.33 -2.60 -26.84
CA PHE A 763 37.92 -2.54 -25.43
C PHE A 763 39.09 -2.18 -24.52
N LYS A 764 40.28 -2.76 -24.74
CA LYS A 764 41.50 -2.42 -23.97
C LYS A 764 41.91 -0.97 -24.21
N LYS A 765 41.88 -0.49 -25.46
CA LYS A 765 42.14 0.92 -25.83
C LYS A 765 41.21 1.88 -25.07
N PHE A 766 39.90 1.62 -25.05
CA PHE A 766 38.92 2.49 -24.39
C PHE A 766 38.99 2.41 -22.85
N ALA A 767 39.13 1.21 -22.27
CA ALA A 767 39.29 1.05 -20.82
C ALA A 767 40.55 1.77 -20.31
N ASN A 768 41.65 1.77 -21.07
CA ASN A 768 42.88 2.51 -20.75
C ASN A 768 42.78 4.04 -20.97
N GLN A 769 41.69 4.54 -21.57
CA GLN A 769 41.42 5.96 -21.81
C GLN A 769 40.46 6.58 -20.78
N CYS A 770 39.82 5.77 -19.93
CA CYS A 770 38.88 6.24 -18.92
C CYS A 770 39.61 7.09 -17.85
N ALA A 771 39.27 8.38 -17.78
CA ALA A 771 39.75 9.32 -16.77
C ALA A 771 38.68 9.56 -15.69
N ASP A 772 38.68 10.74 -15.04
CA ASP A 772 37.61 11.15 -14.12
C ASP A 772 36.25 11.29 -14.83
N GLY A 773 35.16 11.06 -14.12
CA GLY A 773 33.80 10.99 -14.68
C GLY A 773 33.35 9.56 -14.95
N ARG A 774 32.29 9.37 -15.75
CA ARG A 774 31.75 8.05 -16.12
C ARG A 774 31.84 7.82 -17.62
N TYR A 775 32.05 6.55 -18.00
CA TYR A 775 32.22 6.08 -19.38
C TYR A 775 31.31 4.88 -19.65
N VAL A 776 30.84 4.72 -20.88
CA VAL A 776 29.95 3.63 -21.29
C VAL A 776 30.48 2.93 -22.54
N ILE A 777 30.39 1.61 -22.58
CA ILE A 777 30.51 0.82 -23.82
C ILE A 777 29.10 0.35 -24.18
N MET A 778 28.62 0.79 -25.33
CA MET A 778 27.30 0.47 -25.87
C MET A 778 27.44 -0.57 -26.99
N MET A 779 26.84 -1.74 -26.82
CA MET A 779 26.95 -2.88 -27.73
C MET A 779 25.59 -3.26 -28.31
N GLU A 780 25.47 -3.21 -29.63
CA GLU A 780 24.22 -3.46 -30.37
C GLU A 780 24.15 -4.90 -30.91
N GLU A 781 22.97 -5.52 -30.83
CA GLU A 781 22.65 -6.88 -31.34
C GLU A 781 23.69 -7.97 -30.97
N VAL A 782 23.98 -8.11 -29.67
CA VAL A 782 24.99 -9.07 -29.19
C VAL A 782 24.43 -10.50 -29.18
N ASP A 783 24.65 -11.23 -30.26
CA ASP A 783 24.38 -12.67 -30.40
C ASP A 783 25.56 -13.57 -29.95
N LEU A 784 26.64 -12.96 -29.47
CA LEU A 784 27.96 -13.58 -29.35
C LEU A 784 28.24 -14.24 -27.99
N ASN A 785 29.14 -15.24 -28.02
CA ASN A 785 29.68 -15.82 -26.79
C ASN A 785 30.72 -14.89 -26.13
N TRP A 786 30.39 -14.37 -24.95
CA TRP A 786 31.23 -13.38 -24.26
C TRP A 786 32.57 -13.94 -23.76
N MET A 787 32.69 -15.26 -23.55
CA MET A 787 34.00 -15.90 -23.27
C MET A 787 34.92 -15.87 -24.50
N HIS A 788 34.39 -15.79 -25.72
CA HIS A 788 35.20 -15.62 -26.94
C HIS A 788 35.87 -14.23 -27.00
N LEU A 789 35.20 -13.21 -26.47
CA LEU A 789 35.67 -11.82 -26.43
C LEU A 789 36.60 -11.56 -25.24
N PHE A 790 36.20 -11.97 -24.03
CA PHE A 790 36.90 -11.62 -22.79
C PHE A 790 37.91 -12.67 -22.31
N ARG A 791 37.64 -13.97 -22.55
CA ARG A 791 38.43 -15.10 -22.03
C ARG A 791 38.79 -14.92 -20.54
N GLU A 792 40.07 -15.02 -20.15
CA GLU A 792 40.54 -14.83 -18.78
C GLU A 792 40.27 -13.44 -18.19
N THR A 793 39.99 -12.42 -19.01
CA THR A 793 39.65 -11.08 -18.52
C THR A 793 38.20 -10.95 -18.05
N ALA A 794 37.33 -11.94 -18.32
CA ALA A 794 35.92 -11.92 -17.92
C ALA A 794 35.75 -11.73 -16.39
N VAL A 795 36.68 -12.22 -15.58
CA VAL A 795 36.69 -12.03 -14.11
C VAL A 795 36.71 -10.55 -13.68
N LEU A 796 37.14 -9.63 -14.56
CA LEU A 796 37.15 -8.19 -14.30
C LEU A 796 35.78 -7.52 -14.50
N LEU A 797 34.83 -8.19 -15.18
CA LEU A 797 33.47 -7.69 -15.38
C LEU A 797 32.75 -7.50 -14.04
N ARG A 798 33.04 -8.37 -13.06
CA ARG A 798 32.55 -8.29 -11.68
C ARG A 798 32.88 -6.94 -11.04
N GLU A 799 31.86 -6.27 -10.52
CA GLU A 799 32.03 -4.95 -9.92
C GLU A 799 33.08 -4.94 -8.79
N ASN A 800 33.08 -5.95 -7.91
CA ASN A 800 34.06 -6.06 -6.82
C ASN A 800 35.48 -6.48 -7.26
N ARG A 801 35.74 -6.61 -8.57
CA ARG A 801 37.07 -6.90 -9.14
C ARG A 801 37.67 -5.71 -9.87
N ARG A 802 36.91 -4.63 -10.06
CA ARG A 802 37.33 -3.40 -10.76
C ARG A 802 38.29 -2.56 -9.92
N GLU A 803 39.00 -1.68 -10.60
CA GLU A 803 39.98 -0.77 -10.01
C GLU A 803 39.32 0.23 -9.04
N GLY A 804 39.95 0.44 -7.89
CA GLY A 804 39.41 1.25 -6.79
C GLY A 804 38.39 0.54 -5.89
N THR A 805 38.23 -0.79 -6.00
CA THR A 805 37.30 -1.56 -5.14
C THR A 805 38.03 -2.45 -4.12
N SER A 806 37.33 -2.83 -3.04
CA SER A 806 37.89 -3.59 -1.91
C SER A 806 38.37 -5.02 -2.24
N SER A 807 38.14 -5.51 -3.46
CA SER A 807 38.65 -6.79 -3.97
C SER A 807 39.24 -6.67 -5.39
N GLU A 808 39.70 -5.46 -5.74
CA GLU A 808 40.40 -5.12 -6.98
C GLU A 808 41.34 -6.24 -7.44
N THR A 809 41.22 -6.62 -8.71
CA THR A 809 41.96 -7.73 -9.31
C THR A 809 42.56 -7.28 -10.63
N ALA A 810 43.76 -7.79 -10.95
CA ALA A 810 44.44 -7.50 -12.21
C ALA A 810 44.83 -8.81 -12.91
N VAL A 811 44.43 -8.95 -14.18
CA VAL A 811 44.72 -10.13 -15.00
C VAL A 811 46.02 -9.89 -15.79
N THR A 812 46.91 -10.89 -15.83
CA THR A 812 48.11 -10.81 -16.67
C THR A 812 47.77 -11.30 -18.08
N LEU A 813 47.81 -10.41 -19.06
CA LEU A 813 47.35 -10.68 -20.43
C LEU A 813 48.22 -11.73 -21.16
N PRO A 814 47.64 -12.55 -22.05
CA PRO A 814 48.31 -13.70 -22.65
C PRO A 814 49.36 -13.36 -23.71
N LEU A 815 49.24 -12.25 -24.45
CA LEU A 815 50.16 -11.86 -25.53
C LEU A 815 51.16 -10.79 -25.06
N SER A 816 50.67 -9.67 -24.51
CA SER A 816 51.54 -8.57 -24.03
C SER A 816 52.31 -8.90 -22.74
N LYS A 817 51.75 -9.77 -21.89
CA LYS A 817 52.19 -10.02 -20.50
C LYS A 817 52.05 -8.81 -19.56
N GLU A 818 51.29 -7.80 -19.96
CA GLU A 818 50.93 -6.66 -19.13
C GLU A 818 49.87 -7.04 -18.09
N LYS A 819 49.75 -6.24 -17.02
CA LYS A 819 48.63 -6.35 -16.07
C LYS A 819 47.49 -5.44 -16.52
N PHE A 820 46.37 -6.05 -16.91
CA PHE A 820 45.15 -5.32 -17.25
C PHE A 820 44.20 -5.27 -16.05
N ARG A 821 43.43 -4.18 -15.99
CA ARG A 821 42.46 -3.82 -14.96
C ARG A 821 41.24 -3.22 -15.66
N LEU A 822 40.08 -3.29 -15.02
CA LEU A 822 38.87 -2.64 -15.54
C LEU A 822 38.49 -1.48 -14.60
N PRO A 823 38.37 -0.23 -15.08
CA PRO A 823 37.98 0.90 -14.25
C PRO A 823 36.58 0.73 -13.64
N SER A 824 36.39 1.13 -12.38
CA SER A 824 35.09 1.04 -11.70
C SER A 824 34.07 2.09 -12.14
N ASN A 825 34.51 3.14 -12.84
CA ASN A 825 33.68 4.19 -13.45
C ASN A 825 33.27 3.91 -14.92
N LEU A 826 33.77 2.82 -15.50
CA LEU A 826 33.34 2.28 -16.78
C LEU A 826 32.08 1.41 -16.60
N TYR A 827 31.16 1.50 -17.55
CA TYR A 827 29.90 0.75 -17.62
C TYR A 827 29.77 0.03 -18.96
N ILE A 828 29.02 -1.07 -18.99
CA ILE A 828 28.67 -1.79 -20.23
C ILE A 828 27.14 -1.83 -20.35
N VAL A 829 26.61 -1.41 -21.49
CA VAL A 829 25.20 -1.54 -21.87
C VAL A 829 25.17 -2.33 -23.17
N ALA A 830 24.46 -3.45 -23.20
CA ALA A 830 24.35 -4.31 -24.38
C ALA A 830 22.88 -4.59 -24.70
N THR A 831 22.54 -4.76 -25.97
CA THR A 831 21.23 -5.24 -26.42
C THR A 831 21.33 -6.66 -26.97
N CYS A 832 20.29 -7.47 -26.79
CA CYS A 832 20.24 -8.85 -27.26
C CYS A 832 18.81 -9.25 -27.65
N ASP A 833 18.67 -10.05 -28.70
CA ASP A 833 17.38 -10.60 -29.12
C ASP A 833 16.98 -11.77 -28.21
N SER A 834 15.70 -11.84 -27.86
CA SER A 834 15.18 -12.82 -26.90
C SER A 834 15.43 -14.28 -27.30
N ILE A 835 15.39 -14.54 -28.61
CA ILE A 835 15.61 -15.85 -29.24
C ILE A 835 17.08 -16.31 -29.32
N VAL A 836 18.05 -15.52 -28.82
CA VAL A 836 19.45 -15.95 -28.73
C VAL A 836 19.59 -17.01 -27.63
N CYS A 837 20.15 -18.16 -28.00
CA CYS A 837 20.25 -19.33 -27.13
C CYS A 837 21.07 -19.07 -25.85
N GLU A 838 20.60 -19.61 -24.72
CA GLU A 838 21.28 -19.52 -23.42
C GLU A 838 22.70 -20.12 -23.45
N ASP A 839 22.94 -21.19 -24.22
CA ASP A 839 24.28 -21.77 -24.42
C ASP A 839 25.30 -20.78 -25.03
N THR A 840 24.83 -19.72 -25.69
CA THR A 840 25.69 -18.66 -26.24
C THR A 840 25.99 -17.58 -25.21
N ILE A 841 25.13 -17.39 -24.21
CA ILE A 841 25.14 -16.32 -23.20
C ILE A 841 25.79 -16.80 -21.88
N THR A 842 25.59 -18.06 -21.52
CA THR A 842 25.98 -18.64 -20.24
C THR A 842 27.50 -18.77 -20.04
N GLY A 843 27.93 -18.59 -18.80
CA GLY A 843 29.32 -18.78 -18.34
C GLY A 843 29.96 -17.55 -17.68
N ALA A 844 29.49 -16.35 -17.99
CA ALA A 844 29.89 -15.10 -17.32
C ALA A 844 28.71 -14.18 -16.97
N ILE A 845 27.64 -14.19 -17.77
CA ILE A 845 26.63 -13.12 -17.79
C ILE A 845 25.68 -13.23 -16.59
N ASP A 846 25.19 -14.44 -16.29
CA ASP A 846 24.15 -14.74 -15.29
C ASP A 846 24.46 -14.30 -13.84
N HIS A 847 25.69 -13.90 -13.56
CA HIS A 847 26.14 -13.38 -12.26
C HIS A 847 26.84 -12.01 -12.35
N ASP A 848 27.37 -11.65 -13.52
CA ASP A 848 28.18 -10.44 -13.68
C ASP A 848 27.40 -9.33 -14.46
N PHE A 849 26.23 -9.62 -15.04
CA PHE A 849 25.33 -8.67 -15.72
C PHE A 849 23.95 -8.61 -15.06
N PHE A 850 23.34 -7.42 -15.07
CA PHE A 850 21.92 -7.24 -14.80
C PHE A 850 21.13 -7.37 -16.10
N ILE A 851 20.16 -8.29 -16.16
CA ILE A 851 19.32 -8.49 -17.35
C ILE A 851 18.04 -7.65 -17.20
N ARG A 852 17.82 -6.72 -18.12
CA ARG A 852 16.59 -5.91 -18.23
C ARG A 852 15.73 -6.45 -19.38
N PRO A 853 14.56 -7.07 -19.11
CA PRO A 853 13.65 -7.50 -20.15
C PRO A 853 12.98 -6.29 -20.84
N VAL A 854 12.65 -6.43 -22.13
CA VAL A 854 11.89 -5.46 -22.93
C VAL A 854 10.83 -6.22 -23.73
N SER A 855 9.58 -6.06 -23.31
CA SER A 855 8.41 -6.56 -24.05
C SER A 855 8.14 -5.70 -25.31
N PRO A 856 7.37 -6.21 -26.28
CA PRO A 856 6.72 -5.38 -27.30
C PRO A 856 5.64 -4.49 -26.68
N GLU A 857 5.43 -3.31 -27.24
CA GLU A 857 4.41 -2.34 -26.80
C GLU A 857 3.46 -1.99 -27.95
N PRO A 858 2.43 -2.83 -28.25
CA PRO A 858 1.43 -2.57 -29.29
C PRO A 858 0.70 -1.22 -29.14
N GLU A 859 0.66 -0.67 -27.93
CA GLU A 859 0.04 0.60 -27.55
C GLU A 859 0.69 1.78 -28.28
N ILE A 860 1.98 1.67 -28.64
CA ILE A 860 2.68 2.67 -29.47
C ILE A 860 2.03 2.77 -30.87
N LEU A 861 1.34 1.72 -31.33
CA LEU A 861 0.60 1.69 -32.59
C LEU A 861 -0.88 2.10 -32.45
N HIS A 862 -1.29 2.66 -31.30
CA HIS A 862 -2.66 3.12 -31.08
C HIS A 862 -3.03 4.23 -32.08
N GLY A 863 -4.31 4.26 -32.49
CA GLY A 863 -4.80 5.14 -33.56
C GLY A 863 -4.27 4.84 -34.98
N MET A 864 -3.11 4.20 -35.13
CA MET A 864 -2.48 3.97 -36.44
C MET A 864 -3.29 2.99 -37.29
N ARG A 865 -3.80 3.49 -38.43
CA ARG A 865 -4.53 2.71 -39.43
C ARG A 865 -3.95 2.89 -40.83
N ILE A 866 -3.86 1.80 -41.58
CA ILE A 866 -3.43 1.77 -42.99
C ILE A 866 -4.53 1.08 -43.79
N GLU A 867 -5.19 1.77 -44.74
CA GLU A 867 -6.32 1.21 -45.53
C GLU A 867 -7.39 0.51 -44.65
N GLY A 868 -7.69 1.10 -43.48
CA GLY A 868 -8.61 0.58 -42.47
C GLY A 868 -8.03 -0.45 -41.49
N ILE A 869 -6.89 -1.06 -41.82
CA ILE A 869 -6.17 -2.05 -40.99
C ILE A 869 -5.65 -1.35 -39.72
N SER A 870 -6.05 -1.81 -38.54
CA SER A 870 -5.49 -1.36 -37.26
C SER A 870 -4.18 -2.10 -37.00
N LEU A 871 -3.07 -1.35 -36.89
CA LEU A 871 -1.75 -1.95 -36.68
C LEU A 871 -1.60 -2.51 -35.26
N GLN A 872 -2.19 -1.86 -34.26
CA GLN A 872 -2.27 -2.38 -32.88
C GLN A 872 -2.96 -3.75 -32.84
N ARG A 873 -4.20 -3.88 -33.35
CA ARG A 873 -4.92 -5.18 -33.38
C ARG A 873 -4.12 -6.25 -34.13
N LEU A 874 -3.56 -5.90 -35.28
CA LEU A 874 -2.75 -6.79 -36.11
C LEU A 874 -1.53 -7.33 -35.34
N MET A 875 -0.78 -6.47 -34.68
CA MET A 875 0.39 -6.84 -33.87
C MET A 875 -0.01 -7.69 -32.66
N THR A 876 -1.02 -7.27 -31.88
CA THR A 876 -1.47 -7.99 -30.68
C THR A 876 -1.97 -9.40 -31.03
N THR A 877 -2.81 -9.56 -32.05
CA THR A 877 -3.34 -10.88 -32.44
C THR A 877 -2.25 -11.81 -33.00
N LEU A 878 -1.27 -11.29 -33.74
CA LEU A 878 -0.10 -12.08 -34.17
C LEU A 878 0.75 -12.49 -32.97
N ASN A 879 1.04 -11.57 -32.04
CA ASN A 879 1.86 -11.83 -30.86
C ASN A 879 1.23 -12.86 -29.92
N MET A 880 -0.09 -12.82 -29.69
CA MET A 880 -0.79 -13.85 -28.90
C MET A 880 -0.63 -15.25 -29.52
N ARG A 881 -0.80 -15.36 -30.84
CA ARG A 881 -0.66 -16.65 -31.55
C ARG A 881 0.78 -17.14 -31.60
N LEU A 882 1.76 -16.23 -31.71
CA LEU A 882 3.19 -16.57 -31.63
C LEU A 882 3.57 -17.06 -30.22
N SER A 883 3.13 -16.36 -29.16
CA SER A 883 3.35 -16.80 -27.79
C SER A 883 2.73 -18.16 -27.49
N TYR A 884 1.56 -18.47 -28.05
CA TYR A 884 0.93 -19.80 -27.93
C TYR A 884 1.77 -20.92 -28.56
N PHE A 885 2.37 -20.69 -29.73
CA PHE A 885 3.10 -21.75 -30.45
C PHE A 885 4.60 -21.85 -30.09
N LEU A 886 5.23 -20.74 -29.71
CA LEU A 886 6.70 -20.62 -29.59
C LEU A 886 7.17 -20.01 -28.25
N GLY A 887 6.28 -19.39 -27.47
CA GLY A 887 6.63 -18.66 -26.24
C GLY A 887 6.84 -17.16 -26.45
N ALA A 888 6.90 -16.40 -25.35
CA ALA A 888 6.92 -14.94 -25.36
C ALA A 888 8.15 -14.33 -26.07
N ASP A 889 9.29 -15.02 -26.05
CA ASP A 889 10.53 -14.60 -26.72
C ASP A 889 10.40 -14.43 -28.25
N TYR A 890 9.37 -15.03 -28.87
CA TYR A 890 9.11 -15.03 -30.31
C TYR A 890 8.03 -14.01 -30.75
N GLN A 891 7.70 -13.03 -29.91
CA GLN A 891 6.81 -11.94 -30.31
C GLN A 891 7.48 -10.97 -31.30
N LEU A 892 6.66 -10.19 -32.00
CA LEU A 892 7.09 -9.10 -32.90
C LEU A 892 7.09 -7.78 -32.12
N GLY A 893 8.14 -6.98 -32.26
CA GLY A 893 8.18 -5.60 -31.76
C GLY A 893 7.54 -4.58 -32.70
N GLU A 894 7.11 -3.46 -32.12
CA GLU A 894 6.52 -2.29 -32.78
C GLU A 894 7.40 -1.72 -33.91
N GLY A 895 8.73 -1.89 -33.81
CA GLY A 895 9.69 -1.53 -34.87
C GLY A 895 9.55 -2.31 -36.19
N PHE A 896 8.70 -3.34 -36.26
CA PHE A 896 8.25 -3.91 -37.54
C PHE A 896 7.31 -2.97 -38.31
N PHE A 897 6.49 -2.20 -37.61
CA PHE A 897 5.42 -1.37 -38.19
C PHE A 897 5.81 0.11 -38.29
N LEU A 898 6.70 0.58 -37.41
CA LEU A 898 7.23 1.96 -37.38
C LEU A 898 8.33 2.24 -38.42
N GLN A 899 8.61 1.31 -39.35
CA GLN A 899 9.65 1.52 -40.36
C GLN A 899 9.28 2.67 -41.32
N SER A 900 10.27 3.51 -41.67
CA SER A 900 10.05 4.69 -42.52
C SER A 900 9.16 4.37 -43.72
N PRO A 901 8.01 5.04 -43.88
CA PRO A 901 7.09 4.73 -44.96
C PRO A 901 7.73 5.07 -46.31
N ASP A 902 7.46 4.23 -47.30
CA ASP A 902 7.55 4.62 -48.70
C ASP A 902 6.45 5.68 -48.98
N LYS A 903 6.30 6.15 -50.22
CA LYS A 903 5.23 7.11 -50.56
C LYS A 903 3.80 6.54 -50.43
N ASP A 904 3.68 5.28 -50.07
CA ASP A 904 2.45 4.52 -49.90
C ASP A 904 2.67 3.56 -48.71
N SER A 905 2.03 3.86 -47.58
CA SER A 905 2.18 3.10 -46.34
C SER A 905 1.61 1.68 -46.44
N PHE A 906 0.61 1.45 -47.30
CA PHE A 906 0.07 0.11 -47.52
C PHE A 906 1.08 -0.75 -48.27
N ILE A 907 1.72 -0.23 -49.31
CA ILE A 907 2.81 -0.94 -50.01
C ILE A 907 3.99 -1.23 -49.07
N SER A 908 4.32 -0.35 -48.13
CA SER A 908 5.30 -0.65 -47.07
C SER A 908 4.84 -1.81 -46.18
N LEU A 909 3.57 -1.86 -45.76
CA LEU A 909 3.01 -2.98 -44.98
C LEU A 909 3.01 -4.31 -45.77
N CYS A 910 2.66 -4.27 -47.07
CA CYS A 910 2.79 -5.42 -47.98
C CYS A 910 4.23 -5.96 -47.99
N ARG A 911 5.22 -5.06 -48.08
CA ARG A 911 6.65 -5.40 -48.06
C ARG A 911 7.09 -5.97 -46.72
N ILE A 912 6.69 -5.36 -45.60
CA ILE A 912 6.99 -5.86 -44.25
C ILE A 912 6.47 -7.29 -44.09
N PHE A 913 5.25 -7.58 -44.53
CA PHE A 913 4.71 -8.94 -44.45
C PHE A 913 5.48 -9.91 -45.35
N ARG A 914 5.56 -9.65 -46.65
CA ARG A 914 6.13 -10.60 -47.62
C ARG A 914 7.64 -10.81 -47.47
N GLU A 915 8.40 -9.76 -47.16
CA GLU A 915 9.87 -9.76 -47.24
C GLU A 915 10.55 -9.79 -45.86
N GLN A 916 9.80 -9.61 -44.76
CA GLN A 916 10.35 -9.69 -43.40
C GLN A 916 9.60 -10.71 -42.54
N LEU A 917 8.27 -10.55 -42.37
CA LEU A 917 7.49 -11.41 -41.47
C LEU A 917 7.41 -12.85 -41.97
N ILE A 918 6.98 -13.08 -43.22
CA ILE A 918 6.84 -14.45 -43.73
C ILE A 918 8.17 -15.24 -43.68
N PRO A 919 9.32 -14.71 -44.16
CA PRO A 919 10.61 -15.41 -44.01
C PRO A 919 11.04 -15.65 -42.56
N LEU A 920 10.67 -14.76 -41.62
CA LEU A 920 10.93 -14.94 -40.20
C LEU A 920 10.06 -16.04 -39.59
N LEU A 921 8.78 -16.12 -39.95
CA LEU A 921 7.88 -17.20 -39.56
C LEU A 921 8.33 -18.55 -40.17
N GLU A 922 8.75 -18.58 -41.44
CA GLU A 922 9.31 -19.77 -42.07
C GLU A 922 10.59 -20.26 -41.34
N LYS A 923 11.44 -19.33 -40.88
CA LYS A 923 12.62 -19.63 -40.06
C LYS A 923 12.25 -20.16 -38.66
N TRP A 924 11.27 -19.56 -37.99
CA TRP A 924 10.85 -19.95 -36.63
C TRP A 924 10.06 -21.26 -36.57
N PHE A 925 9.37 -21.62 -37.65
CA PHE A 925 8.55 -22.84 -37.72
C PHE A 925 9.22 -23.99 -38.51
N ASP A 926 10.52 -23.92 -38.81
CA ASP A 926 11.24 -24.91 -39.64
C ASP A 926 10.54 -25.20 -41.00
N GLY A 927 9.83 -24.21 -41.55
CA GLY A 927 9.02 -24.34 -42.77
C GLY A 927 7.64 -25.01 -42.59
N ASP A 928 7.13 -25.18 -41.37
CA ASP A 928 5.75 -25.66 -41.11
C ASP A 928 4.70 -24.58 -41.44
N ILE A 929 4.36 -24.50 -42.73
CA ILE A 929 3.36 -23.57 -43.27
C ILE A 929 1.97 -23.75 -42.63
N GLU A 930 1.64 -24.91 -42.03
CA GLU A 930 0.34 -25.09 -41.38
C GLU A 930 0.26 -24.24 -40.09
N ARG A 931 1.34 -24.18 -39.30
CA ARG A 931 1.43 -23.29 -38.12
C ARG A 931 1.42 -21.82 -38.52
N ILE A 932 2.11 -21.46 -39.59
CA ILE A 932 2.11 -20.09 -40.14
C ILE A 932 0.68 -19.67 -40.51
N ARG A 933 -0.12 -20.59 -41.08
CA ARG A 933 -1.55 -20.32 -41.37
C ARG A 933 -2.39 -20.11 -40.13
N TYR A 934 -2.17 -20.88 -39.06
CA TYR A 934 -2.86 -20.64 -37.79
C TYR A 934 -2.48 -19.28 -37.16
N VAL A 935 -1.22 -18.86 -37.25
CA VAL A 935 -0.77 -17.50 -36.84
C VAL A 935 -1.47 -16.41 -37.67
N LEU A 936 -1.53 -16.57 -38.99
CA LEU A 936 -2.16 -15.62 -39.92
C LEU A 936 -3.70 -15.70 -39.98
N GLY A 937 -4.34 -16.58 -39.20
CA GLY A 937 -5.78 -16.79 -39.20
C GLY A 937 -6.36 -17.44 -40.47
N ASP A 938 -5.51 -17.89 -41.40
CA ASP A 938 -5.86 -18.42 -42.73
C ASP A 938 -6.73 -19.69 -42.73
N ASN A 939 -6.94 -20.28 -41.55
CA ASN A 939 -7.86 -21.39 -41.32
C ASN A 939 -9.32 -20.94 -41.04
N GLY A 940 -9.53 -19.70 -40.59
CA GLY A 940 -10.86 -19.13 -40.31
C GLY A 940 -11.44 -18.31 -41.48
N LYS A 941 -10.59 -17.84 -42.40
CA LYS A 941 -10.99 -16.92 -43.49
C LYS A 941 -11.94 -17.59 -44.47
N SER A 942 -13.13 -17.02 -44.61
CA SER A 942 -14.18 -17.51 -45.51
C SER A 942 -13.92 -17.21 -47.00
N ARG A 943 -12.97 -16.32 -47.30
CA ARG A 943 -12.69 -15.79 -48.64
C ARG A 943 -11.34 -16.31 -49.18
N PRO A 944 -11.33 -17.06 -50.30
CA PRO A 944 -10.08 -17.54 -50.90
C PRO A 944 -9.09 -16.44 -51.31
N ASP A 945 -9.58 -15.21 -51.53
CA ASP A 945 -8.79 -14.02 -51.88
C ASP A 945 -8.20 -13.25 -50.67
N THR A 946 -8.55 -13.63 -49.43
CA THR A 946 -7.98 -13.06 -48.20
C THR A 946 -7.01 -14.00 -47.47
N ILE A 947 -6.89 -15.25 -47.95
CA ILE A 947 -5.95 -16.28 -47.47
C ILE A 947 -4.55 -16.06 -48.06
N PHE A 948 -3.52 -16.00 -47.20
CA PHE A 948 -2.11 -15.86 -47.62
C PHE A 948 -1.50 -17.17 -48.12
N PHE A 949 -1.80 -18.31 -47.49
CA PHE A 949 -1.37 -19.63 -47.92
C PHE A 949 -2.56 -20.55 -48.21
N GLN A 950 -2.82 -20.76 -49.50
CA GLN A 950 -3.93 -21.58 -49.98
C GLN A 950 -3.59 -23.08 -49.89
N GLU A 951 -4.57 -23.89 -49.47
CA GLU A 951 -4.47 -25.35 -49.46
C GLU A 951 -4.65 -25.95 -50.85
N ILE A 952 -3.71 -26.80 -51.25
CA ILE A 952 -3.80 -27.65 -52.43
C ILE A 952 -4.04 -29.09 -51.94
N PRO A 953 -5.27 -29.63 -52.08
CA PRO A 953 -5.56 -31.00 -51.66
C PRO A 953 -4.86 -32.01 -52.57
N PHE A 954 -4.58 -33.20 -52.00
CA PHE A 954 -4.01 -34.33 -52.73
C PHE A 954 -4.86 -34.71 -53.96
N ARG A 955 -4.19 -35.21 -55.01
CA ARG A 955 -4.81 -35.70 -56.25
C ARG A 955 -4.12 -37.00 -56.66
N ASP A 956 -4.87 -38.06 -56.94
CA ASP A 956 -4.30 -39.38 -57.26
C ASP A 956 -3.43 -39.42 -58.53
N GLY A 957 -3.46 -38.37 -59.35
CA GLY A 957 -2.56 -38.20 -60.51
C GLY A 957 -1.31 -37.33 -60.26
N LEU A 958 -1.01 -36.96 -59.01
CA LEU A 958 0.13 -36.10 -58.67
C LEU A 958 1.49 -36.82 -58.82
N PHE A 959 1.53 -38.11 -58.46
CA PHE A 959 2.70 -38.97 -58.58
C PHE A 959 2.52 -39.98 -59.72
N LYS A 960 3.63 -40.60 -60.18
CA LYS A 960 3.62 -41.55 -61.31
C LYS A 960 3.86 -42.98 -60.83
N GLY A 961 2.93 -43.88 -61.17
CA GLY A 961 2.94 -45.28 -60.75
C GLY A 961 1.89 -45.57 -59.68
N ASP A 962 1.78 -46.84 -59.29
CA ASP A 962 0.85 -47.27 -58.24
C ASP A 962 1.33 -46.75 -56.87
N ILE A 963 0.46 -46.04 -56.17
CA ILE A 963 0.75 -45.46 -54.85
C ILE A 963 0.39 -46.51 -53.77
N PRO A 964 1.30 -46.88 -52.85
CA PRO A 964 1.00 -47.85 -51.79
C PRO A 964 -0.13 -47.40 -50.86
N ASP A 965 -0.91 -48.35 -50.34
CA ASP A 965 -1.99 -48.07 -49.35
C ASP A 965 -1.48 -47.44 -48.04
N SER A 966 -0.17 -47.54 -47.76
CA SER A 966 0.50 -46.90 -46.62
C SER A 966 1.02 -45.49 -46.93
N PHE A 967 0.63 -44.88 -48.06
CA PHE A 967 1.01 -43.53 -48.42
C PHE A 967 0.04 -42.51 -47.79
N ASP A 968 0.58 -41.52 -47.10
CA ASP A 968 -0.17 -40.43 -46.52
C ASP A 968 -0.81 -39.55 -47.62
N LYS A 969 -2.15 -39.66 -47.75
CA LYS A 969 -2.98 -38.84 -48.65
C LYS A 969 -3.62 -37.64 -47.94
N GLU A 970 -3.45 -37.50 -46.63
CA GLU A 970 -4.00 -36.41 -45.83
C GLU A 970 -3.03 -35.21 -45.78
N ARG A 971 -1.73 -35.46 -45.98
CA ARG A 971 -0.69 -34.44 -46.12
C ARG A 971 -1.02 -33.43 -47.21
N ARG A 972 -1.19 -32.18 -46.78
CA ARG A 972 -1.55 -31.04 -47.64
C ARG A 972 -0.31 -30.41 -48.26
N ILE A 973 -0.50 -29.72 -49.39
CA ILE A 973 0.51 -28.86 -50.01
C ILE A 973 0.00 -27.42 -49.92
N TYR A 974 0.84 -26.50 -49.46
CA TYR A 974 0.49 -25.08 -49.33
C TYR A 974 1.09 -24.26 -50.47
N ARG A 975 0.46 -23.13 -50.81
CA ARG A 975 0.96 -22.16 -51.79
C ARG A 975 0.72 -20.73 -51.33
N CYS A 976 1.78 -19.91 -51.35
CA CYS A 976 1.70 -18.46 -51.18
C CYS A 976 0.79 -17.82 -52.26
N ASN A 977 -0.14 -16.98 -51.82
CA ASN A 977 -1.09 -16.25 -52.65
C ASN A 977 -0.68 -14.77 -52.73
N GLU A 978 0.20 -14.43 -53.67
CA GLU A 978 0.74 -13.06 -53.83
C GLU A 978 -0.34 -11.97 -53.90
N GLU A 979 -1.53 -12.26 -54.44
CA GLU A 979 -2.63 -11.29 -54.55
C GLU A 979 -3.21 -10.89 -53.19
N SER A 980 -3.17 -11.78 -52.19
CA SER A 980 -3.69 -11.49 -50.84
C SER A 980 -2.93 -10.40 -50.09
N PHE A 981 -1.62 -10.26 -50.32
CA PHE A 981 -0.79 -9.22 -49.70
C PHE A 981 -1.20 -7.81 -50.16
N TYR A 982 -1.82 -7.68 -51.33
CA TYR A 982 -2.31 -6.41 -51.87
C TYR A 982 -3.81 -6.18 -51.60
N ASN A 983 -4.42 -7.01 -50.74
CA ASN A 983 -5.83 -6.94 -50.35
C ASN A 983 -5.92 -6.57 -48.85
N PRO A 984 -6.34 -5.34 -48.48
CA PRO A 984 -6.41 -4.93 -47.07
C PRO A 984 -7.26 -5.86 -46.19
N LYS A 985 -8.29 -6.51 -46.75
CA LYS A 985 -9.15 -7.42 -45.98
C LYS A 985 -8.38 -8.67 -45.50
N SER A 986 -7.32 -9.10 -46.17
CA SER A 986 -6.43 -10.20 -45.72
C SER A 986 -5.78 -9.96 -44.36
N TYR A 987 -5.55 -8.69 -44.01
CA TYR A 987 -4.93 -8.24 -42.77
C TYR A 987 -5.97 -8.02 -41.66
N ILE A 988 -7.14 -7.49 -42.05
CA ILE A 988 -8.28 -7.31 -41.15
C ILE A 988 -8.82 -8.68 -40.69
N ASP A 989 -8.95 -9.64 -41.62
CA ASP A 989 -9.32 -11.05 -41.38
C ASP A 989 -8.28 -11.84 -40.54
N ILE A 990 -7.25 -11.19 -39.98
CA ILE A 990 -6.35 -11.79 -38.98
C ILE A 990 -6.92 -11.60 -37.57
N TYR A 991 -7.62 -10.49 -37.31
CA TYR A 991 -8.06 -10.04 -35.99
C TYR A 991 -9.57 -9.76 -35.87
N GLU A 992 -10.33 -9.86 -36.96
CA GLU A 992 -11.79 -10.13 -36.97
C GLU A 992 -12.05 -11.66 -36.91
#